data_AF-A0A9W9TYN6-F1
#
_entry.id   AF-A0A9W9TYN6-F1
#
_cell.length_a   1.000
_cell.length_b   1.000
_cell.length_c   1.000
_cell.angle_alpha   90.00
_cell.angle_beta   90.00
_cell.angle_gamma   90.00
#
_symmetry.space_group_name_H-M   'P 1'
#
loop_
_entity.id
_entity.type
_entity.pdbx_description
1 polymer ?
#
loop_
_entity_poly.entity_id
_entity_poly.type
_entity_poly.pdbx_seq_one_letter_code
_entity_poly.pdbx_strand_id
1 'polypeptide(L)'
;MRNPVPGLGDLLVTIAKFLHICLLRAWASAYIFAVIFISLIISKCFRIFAYWESLSLWGLLFWGSTFFLAEFLFIVVACFLTRSFESRVWQNVAAVVTALFALAVSSMTAANISYYIHVGVEIHWHKLQKFRNPAPSAGLVLSALAVAFLVFGLILASAYFAKSYLFRFMSALLEMWGSFLPAKVTDRFSSKKPPAQSYEQIALNNSDDDSDRDSIEFLDEPQHEPEHRLPERNHPLFVRIVVTACVVLIIVLRLVRPSDATYTFFSESLPLEVFYTSKYWLGQGSVETLPGDFSWLEERTALDAFPTFEWLQASDGSIGATDWSPFQVNMTRVAEYSNGSVTHYNPLKDPLHTPNLGNDILKSIAGPIRDGTVKIKHVILIKLESTRQDVWPFRADNYVMKRIKESREDGEIPAAMMEALGNLTPNAERLTGWETGFNTKERPAPYGGISASNCFTSGTYTLKSLTGTICGPCFPHILDSLNQRGNLTANSEDWTSWPWHPMWMQSHSATWDYHWKLNPVLGFKDVMTKETIDRTDMKYIPEETEEEEHHGHEDKVLKYYMRDLLAEAKQNKTRLFLAHLTHNTHNPWFTPGERVQYLSDATEGDKLNVNNYINALAYQDQWVGDVLEVFKEAGVADETLFIMVGDHGLSLPNNGGLTANHDSHVTSFHVPLYFSHPKLPQIELTNPVISTQILPTILDLLIQTKSVNEQSLAILGDLLPLYEGQSMIRAPIRNKNGRREWQFTTMNPGGTWISVRSADKPYRLVEHPEQNVDIDALIDAVQAQYGPEPAKWTNEAAHVAHWWIKDTFRRWKYDPENPGSP
;
A
#
# COMPACT_ATOMS: atom_id res chain seq x y z
N MET A 1 -51.08 30.18 -27.66
CA MET A 1 -50.58 30.69 -28.96
C MET A 1 -49.22 30.06 -29.21
N ARG A 2 -49.11 29.29 -30.29
CA ARG A 2 -47.84 28.73 -30.77
C ARG A 2 -47.00 29.87 -31.34
N ASN A 3 -45.72 29.91 -31.01
CA ASN A 3 -44.71 30.70 -31.71
C ASN A 3 -43.35 29.95 -31.66
N PRO A 4 -42.46 30.17 -32.64
CA PRO A 4 -42.04 29.11 -33.54
C PRO A 4 -40.61 28.62 -33.30
N VAL A 5 -40.32 27.45 -33.89
CA VAL A 5 -39.01 26.81 -33.96
C VAL A 5 -38.01 27.75 -34.68
N PRO A 6 -36.78 27.94 -34.17
CA PRO A 6 -35.77 28.76 -34.85
C PRO A 6 -35.32 28.06 -36.13
N GLY A 7 -35.38 28.80 -37.24
CA GLY A 7 -35.02 28.33 -38.58
C GLY A 7 -33.52 28.25 -38.80
N LEU A 8 -33.12 27.46 -39.80
CA LEU A 8 -31.76 27.19 -40.28
C LEU A 8 -30.82 28.42 -40.39
N GLY A 9 -31.36 29.64 -40.45
CA GLY A 9 -30.60 30.89 -40.46
C GLY A 9 -29.79 31.15 -39.18
N ASP A 10 -30.32 30.81 -38.00
CA ASP A 10 -29.59 31.00 -36.73
C ASP A 10 -28.41 30.03 -36.56
N LEU A 11 -28.53 28.84 -37.17
CA LEU A 11 -27.45 27.86 -37.25
C LEU A 11 -26.32 28.37 -38.16
N LEU A 12 -26.67 29.03 -39.28
CA LEU A 12 -25.70 29.63 -40.20
C LEU A 12 -24.99 30.86 -39.60
N VAL A 13 -25.69 31.66 -38.78
CA VAL A 13 -25.07 32.77 -38.01
C VAL A 13 -24.18 32.23 -36.89
N THR A 14 -24.51 31.09 -36.28
CA THR A 14 -23.66 30.41 -35.29
C THR A 14 -22.41 29.81 -35.95
N ILE A 15 -22.54 29.29 -37.17
CA ILE A 15 -21.40 28.82 -38.00
C ILE A 15 -20.55 30.02 -38.46
N ALA A 16 -21.14 31.17 -38.77
CA ALA A 16 -20.41 32.41 -39.06
C ALA A 16 -19.69 32.97 -37.82
N LYS A 17 -20.26 32.84 -36.61
CA LYS A 17 -19.56 33.12 -35.35
C LYS A 17 -18.45 32.10 -35.06
N PHE A 18 -18.61 30.85 -35.48
CA PHE A 18 -17.53 29.85 -35.46
C PHE A 18 -16.41 30.16 -36.46
N LEU A 19 -16.72 30.85 -37.56
CA LEU A 19 -15.72 31.43 -38.46
C LEU A 19 -15.04 32.66 -37.84
N HIS A 20 -15.70 33.42 -36.95
CA HIS A 20 -15.07 34.46 -36.12
C HIS A 20 -14.12 33.89 -35.04
N ILE A 21 -14.35 32.66 -34.58
CA ILE A 21 -13.39 31.88 -33.75
C ILE A 21 -12.07 31.64 -34.53
N CYS A 22 -12.04 31.80 -35.85
CA CYS A 22 -10.79 31.73 -36.61
C CYS A 22 -9.82 32.88 -36.33
N LEU A 23 -10.28 34.03 -35.82
CA LEU A 23 -9.43 35.14 -35.34
C LEU A 23 -8.91 34.90 -33.89
N LEU A 24 -9.57 34.04 -33.11
CA LEU A 24 -9.10 33.53 -31.81
C LEU A 24 -8.06 32.38 -31.94
N ARG A 25 -7.84 31.83 -33.14
CA ARG A 25 -7.06 30.59 -33.37
C ARG A 25 -5.56 30.70 -33.06
N ALA A 26 -4.93 31.85 -33.28
CA ALA A 26 -3.51 32.03 -32.93
C ALA A 26 -3.30 32.16 -31.41
N TRP A 27 -4.24 32.81 -30.72
CA TRP A 27 -4.26 32.93 -29.26
C TRP A 27 -4.52 31.59 -28.57
N ALA A 28 -5.42 30.78 -29.12
CA ALA A 28 -5.72 29.44 -28.62
C ALA A 28 -4.52 28.48 -28.79
N SER A 29 -3.83 28.51 -29.92
CA SER A 29 -2.71 27.58 -30.20
C SER A 29 -1.49 27.81 -29.31
N ALA A 30 -1.10 29.06 -29.09
CA ALA A 30 0.00 29.40 -28.18
C ALA A 30 -0.34 29.09 -26.72
N TYR A 31 -1.62 29.26 -26.33
CA TYR A 31 -2.10 28.93 -24.99
C TYR A 31 -2.12 27.41 -24.75
N ILE A 32 -2.68 26.63 -25.68
CA ILE A 32 -2.69 25.16 -25.61
C ILE A 32 -1.26 24.60 -25.53
N PHE A 33 -0.33 25.14 -26.32
CA PHE A 33 1.09 24.80 -26.24
C PHE A 33 1.66 25.08 -24.85
N ALA A 34 1.36 26.24 -24.26
CA ALA A 34 1.84 26.61 -22.94
C ALA A 34 1.31 25.71 -21.83
N VAL A 35 0.05 25.25 -21.93
CA VAL A 35 -0.51 24.26 -21.01
C VAL A 35 0.29 22.96 -21.08
N ILE A 36 0.54 22.42 -22.27
CA ILE A 36 1.33 21.19 -22.46
C ILE A 36 2.74 21.35 -21.89
N PHE A 37 3.40 22.45 -22.22
CA PHE A 37 4.76 22.74 -21.75
C PHE A 37 4.83 22.74 -20.22
N ILE A 38 3.95 23.50 -19.57
CA ILE A 38 3.95 23.64 -18.11
C ILE A 38 3.59 22.31 -17.45
N SER A 39 2.57 21.59 -17.94
CA SER A 39 2.17 20.31 -17.36
C SER A 39 3.27 19.25 -17.43
N LEU A 40 3.97 19.11 -18.56
CA LEU A 40 5.07 18.15 -18.70
C LEU A 40 6.24 18.48 -17.77
N ILE A 41 6.62 19.76 -17.67
CA ILE A 41 7.71 20.18 -16.78
C ILE A 41 7.33 20.01 -15.31
N ILE A 42 6.13 20.44 -14.90
CA ILE A 42 5.64 20.26 -13.53
C ILE A 42 5.58 18.78 -13.17
N SER A 43 5.04 17.93 -14.05
CA SER A 43 4.98 16.49 -13.83
C SER A 43 6.37 15.89 -13.61
N LYS A 44 7.37 16.24 -14.42
CA LYS A 44 8.73 15.72 -14.26
C LYS A 44 9.39 16.21 -12.98
N CYS A 45 9.30 17.50 -12.69
CA CYS A 45 9.85 18.07 -11.46
C CYS A 45 9.19 17.46 -10.22
N PHE A 46 7.88 17.24 -10.28
CA PHE A 46 7.13 16.57 -9.22
C PHE A 46 7.60 15.13 -9.00
N ARG A 47 7.83 14.34 -10.06
CA ARG A 47 8.40 12.99 -9.92
C ARG A 47 9.78 12.99 -9.28
N ILE A 48 10.66 13.90 -9.72
CA ILE A 48 12.00 14.02 -9.12
C ILE A 48 11.91 14.41 -7.65
N PHE A 49 10.97 15.29 -7.29
CA PHE A 49 10.70 15.68 -5.90
C PHE A 49 10.16 14.51 -5.06
N ALA A 50 9.13 13.80 -5.55
CA ALA A 50 8.48 12.70 -4.87
C ALA A 50 9.44 11.53 -4.56
N TYR A 51 10.46 11.34 -5.40
CA TYR A 51 11.44 10.26 -5.27
C TYR A 51 12.87 10.78 -5.07
N TRP A 52 13.05 11.99 -4.52
CA TRP A 52 14.37 12.62 -4.36
C TRP A 52 15.35 11.74 -3.58
N GLU A 53 14.87 11.03 -2.56
CA GLU A 53 15.69 10.15 -1.71
C GLU A 53 16.28 8.94 -2.47
N SER A 54 15.69 8.56 -3.61
CA SER A 54 16.20 7.47 -4.46
C SER A 54 17.33 7.89 -5.40
N LEU A 55 17.61 9.20 -5.52
CA LEU A 55 18.67 9.75 -6.37
C LEU A 55 19.84 10.25 -5.53
N SER A 56 21.06 9.80 -5.85
CA SER A 56 22.25 10.44 -5.31
C SER A 56 22.40 11.85 -5.87
N LEU A 57 22.93 12.77 -5.05
CA LEU A 57 23.18 14.16 -5.45
C LEU A 57 24.06 14.25 -6.70
N TRP A 58 25.06 13.37 -6.81
CA TRP A 58 25.92 13.25 -8.00
C TRP A 58 25.15 12.71 -9.22
N GLY A 59 24.29 11.71 -9.02
CA GLY A 59 23.44 11.17 -10.07
C GLY A 59 22.53 12.24 -10.68
N LEU A 60 21.91 13.08 -9.84
CA LEU A 60 21.09 14.19 -10.30
C LEU A 60 21.92 15.27 -11.02
N LEU A 61 23.10 15.63 -10.51
CA LEU A 61 23.96 16.65 -11.13
C LEU A 61 24.45 16.23 -12.52
N PHE A 62 24.90 14.98 -12.68
CA PHE A 62 25.42 14.50 -13.96
C PHE A 62 24.34 14.04 -14.94
N TRP A 63 23.32 13.33 -14.45
CA TRP A 63 22.32 12.67 -15.30
C TRP A 63 20.96 13.37 -15.33
N GLY A 64 20.69 14.31 -14.42
CA GLY A 64 19.37 14.94 -14.27
C GLY A 64 18.86 15.62 -15.54
N SER A 65 19.76 16.23 -16.32
CA SER A 65 19.41 16.84 -17.61
C SER A 65 18.85 15.83 -18.62
N THR A 66 19.26 14.57 -18.54
CA THR A 66 18.81 13.49 -19.43
C THR A 66 17.39 12.98 -19.11
N PHE A 67 16.86 13.28 -17.92
CA PHE A 67 15.52 12.85 -17.50
C PHE A 67 14.39 13.57 -18.26
N PHE A 68 14.68 14.76 -18.79
CA PHE A 68 13.72 15.61 -19.51
C PHE A 68 13.67 15.37 -21.03
N LEU A 69 14.41 14.37 -21.54
CA LEU A 69 14.54 14.14 -22.98
C LEU A 69 13.19 13.79 -23.63
N ALA A 70 12.38 12.96 -22.98
CA ALA A 70 11.06 12.57 -23.47
C ALA A 70 10.09 13.77 -23.48
N GLU A 71 10.08 14.56 -22.40
CA GLU A 71 9.29 15.79 -22.28
C GLU A 71 9.66 16.78 -23.38
N PHE A 72 10.96 16.94 -23.63
CA PHE A 72 11.46 17.80 -24.69
C PHE A 72 10.93 17.35 -26.07
N LEU A 73 10.93 16.05 -26.37
CA LEU A 73 10.36 15.53 -27.62
C LEU A 73 8.87 15.82 -27.73
N PHE A 74 8.09 15.61 -26.66
CA PHE A 74 6.66 15.95 -26.64
C PHE A 74 6.43 17.45 -26.83
N ILE A 75 7.25 18.30 -26.21
CA ILE A 75 7.18 19.75 -26.37
C ILE A 75 7.48 20.16 -27.82
N VAL A 76 8.48 19.55 -28.48
CA VAL A 76 8.79 19.81 -29.89
C VAL A 76 7.62 19.41 -30.79
N VAL A 77 7.04 18.21 -30.57
CA VAL A 77 5.87 17.74 -31.32
C VAL A 77 4.67 18.66 -31.10
N ALA A 78 4.39 19.06 -29.86
CA ALA A 78 3.33 20.00 -29.54
C ALA A 78 3.55 21.38 -30.19
N CYS A 79 4.79 21.87 -30.22
CA CYS A 79 5.13 23.12 -30.90
C CYS A 79 4.90 23.00 -32.42
N PHE A 80 5.23 21.87 -33.02
CA PHE A 80 4.98 21.61 -34.44
C PHE A 80 3.49 21.53 -34.76
N LEU A 81 2.70 20.80 -33.95
CA LEU A 81 1.26 20.63 -34.15
C LEU A 81 0.45 21.92 -33.91
N THR A 82 1.01 22.87 -33.16
CA THR A 82 0.40 24.18 -32.90
C THR A 82 0.78 25.25 -33.93
N ARG A 83 1.60 24.92 -34.94
CA ARG A 83 1.90 25.79 -36.08
C ARG A 83 0.83 25.69 -37.17
N SER A 84 0.80 26.66 -38.06
CA SER A 84 -0.14 26.72 -39.18
C SER A 84 0.23 25.72 -40.28
N PHE A 85 -0.67 24.77 -40.57
CA PHE A 85 -0.55 23.86 -41.72
C PHE A 85 -1.21 24.46 -42.99
N GLU A 86 -0.73 24.14 -44.18
CA GLU A 86 -1.35 24.68 -45.42
C GLU A 86 -2.75 24.07 -45.69
N SER A 87 -3.01 22.86 -45.21
CA SER A 87 -4.31 22.20 -45.32
C SER A 87 -5.20 22.46 -44.11
N ARG A 88 -6.42 22.97 -44.37
CA ARG A 88 -7.44 23.25 -43.34
C ARG A 88 -7.90 21.98 -42.59
N VAL A 89 -7.85 20.81 -43.24
CA VAL A 89 -8.18 19.53 -42.60
C VAL A 89 -7.12 19.17 -41.57
N TRP A 90 -5.84 19.21 -41.95
CA TRP A 90 -4.72 18.91 -41.05
C TRP A 90 -4.60 19.92 -39.90
N GLN A 91 -4.90 21.20 -40.14
CA GLN A 91 -5.00 22.19 -39.07
C GLN A 91 -6.06 21.83 -38.01
N ASN A 92 -7.27 21.44 -38.44
CA ASN A 92 -8.34 21.09 -37.51
C ASN A 92 -8.01 19.80 -36.74
N VAL A 93 -7.44 18.80 -37.42
CA VAL A 93 -7.00 17.55 -36.77
C VAL A 93 -5.90 17.84 -35.74
N ALA A 94 -4.88 18.62 -36.10
CA ALA A 94 -3.81 18.98 -35.18
C ALA A 94 -4.31 19.76 -33.97
N ALA A 95 -5.26 20.70 -34.16
CA ALA A 95 -5.88 21.44 -33.07
C ALA A 95 -6.65 20.53 -32.10
N VAL A 96 -7.44 19.57 -32.62
CA VAL A 96 -8.19 18.62 -31.79
C VAL A 96 -7.24 17.69 -31.03
N VAL A 97 -6.26 17.09 -31.70
CA VAL A 97 -5.27 16.20 -31.08
C VAL A 97 -4.50 16.93 -29.98
N THR A 98 -4.03 18.14 -30.27
CA THR A 98 -3.26 18.93 -29.30
C THR A 98 -4.12 19.37 -28.11
N ALA A 99 -5.39 19.74 -28.33
CA ALA A 99 -6.31 20.10 -27.24
C ALA A 99 -6.63 18.90 -26.34
N LEU A 100 -6.89 17.72 -26.91
CA LEU A 100 -7.12 16.49 -26.15
C LEU A 100 -5.87 16.08 -25.37
N PHE A 101 -4.69 16.18 -25.99
CA PHE A 101 -3.42 15.90 -25.33
C PHE A 101 -3.15 16.88 -24.17
N ALA A 102 -3.39 18.18 -24.39
CA ALA A 102 -3.24 19.20 -23.35
C ALA A 102 -4.16 18.92 -22.16
N LEU A 103 -5.42 18.59 -22.42
CA LEU A 103 -6.38 18.20 -21.38
C LEU A 103 -5.91 16.96 -20.62
N ALA A 104 -5.52 15.89 -21.33
CA ALA A 104 -5.07 14.65 -20.73
C ALA A 104 -3.85 14.88 -19.81
N VAL A 105 -2.79 15.50 -20.31
CA VAL A 105 -1.54 15.68 -19.54
C VAL A 105 -1.74 16.62 -18.35
N SER A 106 -2.49 17.72 -18.51
CA SER A 106 -2.77 18.63 -17.41
C SER A 106 -3.66 18.01 -16.34
N SER A 107 -4.68 17.24 -16.71
CA SER A 107 -5.52 16.50 -15.77
C SER A 107 -4.75 15.39 -15.06
N MET A 108 -3.93 14.61 -15.77
CA MET A 108 -3.10 13.56 -15.15
C MET A 108 -2.07 14.15 -14.18
N THR A 109 -1.43 15.26 -14.54
CA THR A 109 -0.47 15.95 -13.66
C THR A 109 -1.14 16.43 -12.38
N ALA A 110 -2.32 17.06 -12.49
CA ALA A 110 -3.08 17.53 -11.34
C ALA A 110 -3.56 16.38 -10.45
N ALA A 111 -4.00 15.26 -11.05
CA ALA A 111 -4.40 14.06 -10.33
C ALA A 111 -3.22 13.42 -9.57
N ASN A 112 -2.02 13.31 -10.18
CA ASN A 112 -0.83 12.77 -9.50
C ASN A 112 -0.44 13.58 -8.28
N ILE A 113 -0.37 14.91 -8.42
CA ILE A 113 -0.02 15.81 -7.31
C ILE A 113 -1.07 15.73 -6.19
N SER A 114 -2.35 15.77 -6.56
CA SER A 114 -3.44 15.67 -5.58
C SER A 114 -3.43 14.35 -4.82
N TYR A 115 -3.26 13.23 -5.53
CA TYR A 115 -3.22 11.91 -4.93
C TYR A 115 -2.01 11.75 -4.01
N TYR A 116 -0.84 12.27 -4.39
CA TYR A 116 0.35 12.27 -3.55
C TYR A 116 0.18 13.09 -2.27
N ILE A 117 -0.49 14.25 -2.33
CA ILE A 117 -0.76 15.05 -1.12
C ILE A 117 -1.62 14.27 -0.11
N HIS A 118 -2.54 13.42 -0.58
CA HIS A 118 -3.45 12.68 0.29
C HIS A 118 -2.93 11.30 0.70
N VAL A 119 -2.18 10.62 -0.18
CA VAL A 119 -1.78 9.21 0.00
C VAL A 119 -0.26 9.06 0.19
N GLY A 120 0.52 10.10 -0.13
CA GLY A 120 1.99 10.08 -0.04
C GLY A 120 2.70 9.35 -1.19
N VAL A 121 1.98 8.92 -2.23
CA VAL A 121 2.53 8.14 -3.36
C VAL A 121 1.97 8.61 -4.72
N GLU A 122 2.72 8.41 -5.82
CA GLU A 122 2.28 8.76 -7.19
C GLU A 122 1.31 7.71 -7.78
N ILE A 123 0.35 8.13 -8.60
CA ILE A 123 -0.55 7.21 -9.33
C ILE A 123 0.23 6.51 -10.44
N HIS A 124 0.21 5.17 -10.42
CA HIS A 124 0.78 4.37 -11.50
C HIS A 124 -0.29 4.09 -12.56
N TRP A 125 -0.38 4.93 -13.60
CA TRP A 125 -1.50 4.95 -14.54
C TRP A 125 -1.71 3.63 -15.31
N HIS A 126 -0.65 2.87 -15.60
CA HIS A 126 -0.76 1.54 -16.21
C HIS A 126 -1.48 0.51 -15.32
N LYS A 127 -1.53 0.73 -14.00
CA LYS A 127 -2.17 -0.18 -13.03
C LYS A 127 -3.66 0.11 -12.83
N LEU A 128 -4.20 1.20 -13.40
CA LEU A 128 -5.61 1.59 -13.24
C LEU A 128 -6.62 0.54 -13.73
N GLN A 129 -6.24 -0.32 -14.69
CA GLN A 129 -7.10 -1.46 -15.10
C GLN A 129 -7.16 -2.59 -14.06
N LYS A 130 -6.16 -2.67 -13.15
CA LYS A 130 -6.05 -3.69 -12.09
C LYS A 130 -6.65 -3.24 -10.75
N PHE A 131 -6.88 -1.94 -10.55
CA PHE A 131 -7.55 -1.42 -9.35
C PHE A 131 -9.07 -1.59 -9.43
N ARG A 132 -9.56 -2.80 -9.16
CA ARG A 132 -10.96 -3.06 -8.79
C ARG A 132 -11.12 -2.93 -7.26
N ASN A 133 -10.79 -1.76 -6.70
CA ASN A 133 -11.08 -1.46 -5.30
C ASN A 133 -12.41 -0.67 -5.19
N PRO A 134 -13.09 -0.71 -4.03
CA PRO A 134 -14.35 -0.01 -3.84
C PRO A 134 -14.10 1.50 -3.86
N ALA A 135 -15.16 2.25 -4.16
CA ALA A 135 -15.10 3.70 -4.24
C ALA A 135 -14.50 4.28 -2.94
N PRO A 136 -13.47 5.15 -3.01
CA PRO A 136 -12.95 5.82 -1.83
C PRO A 136 -14.06 6.60 -1.14
N SER A 137 -13.92 6.89 0.16
CA SER A 137 -14.91 7.69 0.89
C SER A 137 -15.19 9.00 0.13
N ALA A 138 -16.47 9.37 0.04
CA ALA A 138 -16.88 10.53 -0.76
C ALA A 138 -16.09 11.80 -0.35
N GLY A 139 -15.79 11.95 0.95
CA GLY A 139 -14.97 13.04 1.48
C GLY A 139 -13.54 13.07 0.93
N LEU A 140 -12.84 11.93 0.89
CA LEU A 140 -11.50 11.84 0.31
C LEU A 140 -11.51 12.10 -1.19
N VAL A 141 -12.52 11.58 -1.90
CA VAL A 141 -12.69 11.85 -3.34
C VAL A 141 -12.94 13.34 -3.57
N LEU A 142 -13.81 13.96 -2.78
CA LEU A 142 -14.13 15.39 -2.88
C LEU A 142 -12.93 16.28 -2.56
N SER A 143 -12.16 15.98 -1.51
CA SER A 143 -10.96 16.74 -1.15
C SER A 143 -9.85 16.57 -2.20
N ALA A 144 -9.62 15.35 -2.68
CA ALA A 144 -8.68 15.06 -3.75
C ALA A 144 -9.10 15.72 -5.07
N LEU A 145 -10.39 15.75 -5.40
CA LEU A 145 -10.89 16.48 -6.56
C LEU A 145 -10.72 17.99 -6.39
N ALA A 146 -10.98 18.55 -5.21
CA ALA A 146 -10.79 19.98 -4.95
C ALA A 146 -9.33 20.41 -5.14
N VAL A 147 -8.38 19.65 -4.59
CA VAL A 147 -6.94 19.90 -4.78
C VAL A 147 -6.54 19.72 -6.25
N ALA A 148 -7.06 18.68 -6.93
CA ALA A 148 -6.79 18.48 -8.35
C ALA A 148 -7.32 19.64 -9.21
N PHE A 149 -8.53 20.16 -8.94
CA PHE A 149 -9.08 21.32 -9.65
C PHE A 149 -8.28 22.59 -9.37
N LEU A 150 -7.79 22.78 -8.14
CA LEU A 150 -6.92 23.90 -7.79
C LEU A 150 -5.60 23.85 -8.55
N VAL A 151 -4.92 22.69 -8.55
CA VAL A 151 -3.66 22.50 -9.30
C VAL A 151 -3.89 22.68 -10.80
N PHE A 152 -4.96 22.11 -11.35
CA PHE A 152 -5.35 22.29 -12.74
C PHE A 152 -5.59 23.77 -13.08
N GLY A 153 -6.31 24.51 -12.22
CA GLY A 153 -6.53 25.94 -12.36
C GLY A 153 -5.23 26.76 -12.36
N LEU A 154 -4.29 26.42 -11.47
CA LEU A 154 -2.97 27.06 -11.42
C LEU A 154 -2.14 26.81 -12.69
N ILE A 155 -2.19 25.60 -13.26
CA ILE A 155 -1.56 25.29 -14.55
C ILE A 155 -2.13 26.16 -15.66
N LEU A 156 -3.46 26.27 -15.76
CA LEU A 156 -4.13 27.08 -16.77
C LEU A 156 -3.81 28.57 -16.63
N ALA A 157 -3.84 29.09 -15.39
CA ALA A 157 -3.50 30.49 -15.10
C ALA A 157 -2.04 30.78 -15.48
N SER A 158 -1.11 29.92 -15.09
CA SER A 158 0.32 30.06 -15.41
C SER A 158 0.56 30.02 -16.92
N ALA A 159 -0.12 29.12 -17.64
CA ALA A 159 -0.06 29.03 -19.10
C ALA A 159 -0.57 30.31 -19.78
N TYR A 160 -1.59 30.96 -19.22
CA TYR A 160 -2.16 32.18 -19.80
C TYR A 160 -1.14 33.32 -19.85
N PHE A 161 -0.35 33.49 -18.78
CA PHE A 161 0.70 34.49 -18.70
C PHE A 161 1.98 34.09 -19.45
N ALA A 162 2.32 32.80 -19.45
CA ALA A 162 3.56 32.31 -20.06
C ALA A 162 3.48 32.08 -21.58
N LYS A 163 2.28 32.00 -22.18
CA LYS A 163 2.06 31.60 -23.58
C LYS A 163 2.94 32.31 -24.61
N SER A 164 3.06 33.62 -24.50
CA SER A 164 3.82 34.43 -25.45
C SER A 164 5.32 34.19 -25.35
N TYR A 165 5.83 33.92 -24.14
CA TYR A 165 7.25 33.69 -23.90
C TYR A 165 7.65 32.28 -24.31
N LEU A 166 6.90 31.27 -23.85
CA LEU A 166 7.19 29.86 -24.12
C LEU A 166 7.11 29.54 -25.61
N PHE A 167 6.06 30.01 -26.30
CA PHE A 167 5.89 29.73 -27.73
C PHE A 167 6.98 30.40 -28.57
N ARG A 168 7.38 31.64 -28.23
CA ARG A 168 8.49 32.34 -28.90
C ARG A 168 9.83 31.68 -28.64
N PHE A 169 10.09 31.27 -27.40
CA PHE A 169 11.31 30.58 -27.02
C PHE A 169 11.47 29.27 -27.80
N MET A 170 10.44 28.42 -27.81
CA MET A 170 10.49 27.15 -28.54
C MET A 170 10.57 27.34 -30.05
N SER A 171 9.87 28.34 -30.58
CA SER A 171 9.94 28.64 -32.02
C SER A 171 11.33 29.10 -32.45
N ALA A 172 11.99 29.96 -31.67
CA ALA A 172 13.37 30.37 -31.91
C ALA A 172 14.34 29.18 -31.82
N LEU A 173 14.12 28.27 -30.86
CA LEU A 173 14.94 27.06 -30.70
C LEU A 173 14.83 26.13 -31.93
N LEU A 174 13.61 25.93 -32.45
CA LEU A 174 13.38 25.15 -33.67
C LEU A 174 13.93 25.81 -34.93
N GLU A 175 13.83 27.13 -35.05
CA GLU A 175 14.42 27.89 -36.18
C GLU A 175 15.95 27.79 -36.19
N MET A 176 16.58 27.85 -35.01
CA MET A 176 18.03 27.65 -34.87
C MET A 176 18.45 26.25 -35.32
N TRP A 177 17.66 25.21 -35.03
CA TRP A 177 17.94 23.84 -35.48
C TRP A 177 17.67 23.63 -36.96
N GLY A 178 16.57 24.20 -37.47
CA GLY A 178 16.22 24.14 -38.89
C GLY A 178 17.34 24.68 -39.79
N SER A 179 18.07 25.71 -39.33
CA SER A 179 19.17 26.32 -40.10
C SER A 179 20.35 25.39 -40.43
N PHE A 180 20.40 24.18 -39.85
CA PHE A 180 21.38 23.13 -40.16
C PHE A 180 20.87 22.08 -41.16
N LEU A 181 19.60 22.15 -41.58
CA LEU A 181 18.97 21.22 -42.52
C LEU A 181 18.90 21.82 -43.95
N PRO A 182 18.87 20.99 -45.02
CA PRO A 182 18.78 21.48 -46.40
C PRO A 182 17.55 22.39 -46.62
N ALA A 183 17.68 23.40 -47.49
CA ALA A 183 16.70 24.47 -47.72
C ALA A 183 15.24 24.02 -47.97
N LYS A 184 15.03 22.80 -48.45
CA LYS A 184 13.69 22.21 -48.69
C LYS A 184 12.97 21.77 -47.41
N VAL A 185 13.70 21.58 -46.32
CA VAL A 185 13.19 21.18 -45.00
C VAL A 185 12.96 22.41 -44.12
N THR A 186 13.81 23.43 -44.21
CA THR A 186 13.70 24.71 -43.50
C THR A 186 12.42 25.48 -43.81
N ASP A 187 11.88 25.36 -45.03
CA ASP A 187 10.62 26.01 -45.42
C ASP A 187 9.41 25.51 -44.60
N ARG A 188 9.50 24.32 -44.00
CA ARG A 188 8.48 23.77 -43.07
C ARG A 188 8.71 24.20 -41.61
N PHE A 189 9.91 24.71 -41.29
CA PHE A 189 10.28 25.17 -39.94
C PHE A 189 10.20 26.70 -39.78
N SER A 190 10.06 27.45 -40.88
CA SER A 190 9.87 28.91 -40.87
C SER A 190 8.40 29.28 -40.65
N SER A 191 8.11 30.07 -39.62
CA SER A 191 6.76 30.58 -39.35
C SER A 191 6.36 31.61 -40.41
N LYS A 192 5.55 31.23 -41.42
CA LYS A 192 4.84 32.22 -42.26
C LYS A 192 3.96 33.09 -41.33
N LYS A 193 4.28 34.38 -41.19
CA LYS A 193 3.44 35.34 -40.44
C LYS A 193 2.01 35.34 -41.01
N PRO A 194 0.98 35.54 -40.18
CA PRO A 194 -0.36 35.84 -40.69
C PRO A 194 -0.29 37.12 -41.55
N PRO A 195 -1.12 37.24 -42.61
CA PRO A 195 -1.09 38.40 -43.50
C PRO A 195 -1.31 39.68 -42.68
N ALA A 196 -0.43 40.67 -42.90
CA ALA A 196 -0.58 41.99 -42.32
C ALA A 196 -1.93 42.57 -42.73
N GLN A 197 -2.66 43.12 -41.76
CA GLN A 197 -3.89 43.86 -41.99
C GLN A 197 -3.58 45.03 -42.94
N SER A 198 -4.00 44.94 -44.21
CA SER A 198 -4.25 46.15 -44.97
C SER A 198 -5.47 46.80 -44.33
N TYR A 199 -5.31 48.00 -43.78
CA TYR A 199 -6.43 48.89 -43.55
C TYR A 199 -7.06 49.17 -44.91
N GLU A 200 -8.11 48.43 -45.27
CA GLU A 200 -9.05 48.87 -46.28
C GLU A 200 -9.83 50.01 -45.64
N GLN A 201 -9.46 51.23 -46.01
CA GLN A 201 -10.20 52.44 -45.67
C GLN A 201 -11.62 52.24 -46.22
N ILE A 202 -12.60 52.17 -45.31
CA ILE A 202 -14.01 52.02 -45.63
C ILE A 202 -14.38 53.19 -46.57
N ALA A 203 -14.67 52.88 -47.84
CA ALA A 203 -15.33 53.82 -48.72
C ALA A 203 -16.76 54.03 -48.20
N LEU A 204 -16.96 55.17 -47.55
CA LEU A 204 -18.28 55.74 -47.31
C LEU A 204 -18.93 56.01 -48.66
N ASN A 205 -19.91 55.20 -49.05
CA ASN A 205 -20.88 55.57 -50.07
C ASN A 205 -21.75 56.70 -49.50
N ASN A 206 -21.31 57.95 -49.75
CA ASN A 206 -22.23 59.08 -49.79
C ASN A 206 -22.89 59.06 -51.18
N SER A 207 -24.21 59.01 -51.13
CA SER A 207 -25.14 59.24 -52.24
C SER A 207 -24.88 60.59 -52.91
N ASP A 208 -24.82 60.54 -54.24
CA ASP A 208 -25.09 61.57 -55.26
C ASP A 208 -25.40 62.99 -54.77
N ASP A 209 -24.54 63.96 -55.12
CA ASP A 209 -24.99 65.23 -55.71
C ASP A 209 -23.82 66.02 -56.35
N ASP A 210 -24.02 66.34 -57.64
CA ASP A 210 -23.64 67.54 -58.39
C ASP A 210 -22.21 68.16 -58.39
N SER A 211 -21.65 68.12 -59.60
CA SER A 211 -21.14 69.26 -60.40
C SER A 211 -19.83 70.00 -60.05
N ASP A 212 -18.99 70.07 -61.10
CA ASP A 212 -18.17 71.21 -61.55
C ASP A 212 -16.85 71.62 -60.83
N ARG A 213 -15.78 71.49 -61.65
CA ARG A 213 -14.71 72.46 -62.01
C ARG A 213 -13.44 72.63 -61.16
N ASP A 214 -12.34 72.41 -61.91
CA ASP A 214 -11.14 73.25 -62.12
C ASP A 214 -10.09 73.46 -61.01
N SER A 215 -8.88 72.96 -61.33
CA SER A 215 -7.53 73.54 -61.10
C SER A 215 -7.04 73.64 -59.63
N ILE A 216 -5.79 73.30 -59.25
CA ILE A 216 -4.50 73.85 -59.72
C ILE A 216 -3.34 72.87 -59.39
N GLU A 217 -2.59 72.53 -60.44
CA GLU A 217 -1.14 72.37 -60.65
C GLU A 217 -0.07 72.53 -59.52
N PHE A 218 1.00 71.72 -59.68
CA PHE A 218 2.41 71.81 -59.22
C PHE A 218 2.84 71.27 -57.83
N LEU A 219 3.46 70.09 -57.81
CA LEU A 219 4.93 69.91 -57.87
C LEU A 219 5.32 68.41 -57.93
N ASP A 220 6.09 68.06 -58.95
CA ASP A 220 6.80 66.78 -59.12
C ASP A 220 7.99 66.68 -58.14
N GLU A 221 8.02 65.62 -57.32
CA GLU A 221 9.26 64.90 -56.96
C GLU A 221 8.92 63.46 -56.49
N PRO A 222 9.40 62.40 -57.15
CA PRO A 222 9.16 61.03 -56.69
C PRO A 222 10.16 60.67 -55.58
N GLN A 223 9.73 60.74 -54.32
CA GLN A 223 10.44 60.09 -53.22
C GLN A 223 10.20 58.57 -53.30
N HIS A 224 11.25 57.83 -53.65
CA HIS A 224 11.35 56.40 -53.40
C HIS A 224 11.35 56.17 -51.87
N GLU A 225 10.23 55.70 -51.31
CA GLU A 225 10.23 55.12 -49.98
C GLU A 225 10.90 53.73 -50.01
N PRO A 226 11.84 53.44 -49.10
CA PRO A 226 12.59 52.20 -49.10
C PRO A 226 11.74 51.01 -48.63
N GLU A 227 11.88 49.86 -49.31
CA GLU A 227 11.45 48.55 -48.82
C GLU A 227 11.96 48.34 -47.39
N HIS A 228 11.08 48.51 -46.40
CA HIS A 228 11.35 48.14 -45.02
C HIS A 228 11.35 46.60 -44.88
N ARG A 229 12.43 45.94 -45.30
CA ARG A 229 12.76 44.58 -44.82
C ARG A 229 13.10 44.69 -43.33
N LEU A 230 12.21 44.19 -42.48
CA LEU A 230 12.54 43.94 -41.08
C LEU A 230 13.75 43.00 -41.00
N PRO A 231 14.70 43.24 -40.07
CA PRO A 231 15.95 42.48 -40.01
C PRO A 231 15.68 41.00 -39.75
N GLU A 232 16.28 40.13 -40.56
CA GLU A 232 16.47 38.73 -40.21
C GLU A 232 17.11 38.67 -38.83
N ARG A 233 16.43 38.01 -37.87
CA ARG A 233 17.02 37.75 -36.55
C ARG A 233 18.14 36.72 -36.70
N ASN A 234 19.31 37.19 -37.12
CA ASN A 234 20.54 36.44 -37.03
C ASN A 234 20.95 36.38 -35.56
N HIS A 235 20.49 35.34 -34.87
CA HIS A 235 21.09 34.93 -33.60
C HIS A 235 22.61 34.80 -33.80
N PRO A 236 23.45 35.35 -32.92
CA PRO A 236 24.90 35.28 -33.06
C PRO A 236 25.33 33.82 -33.23
N LEU A 237 26.27 33.55 -34.15
CA LEU A 237 26.80 32.20 -34.41
C LEU A 237 27.17 31.47 -33.10
N PHE A 238 27.73 32.21 -32.15
CA PHE A 238 28.07 31.74 -30.81
C PHE A 238 26.86 31.14 -30.05
N VAL A 239 25.71 31.81 -30.05
CA VAL A 239 24.49 31.30 -29.37
C VAL A 239 24.00 30.00 -30.02
N ARG A 240 24.06 29.91 -31.35
CA ARG A 240 23.68 28.69 -32.08
C ARG A 240 24.60 27.52 -31.76
N ILE A 241 25.91 27.77 -31.71
CA ILE A 241 26.91 26.76 -31.34
C ILE A 241 26.68 26.27 -29.91
N VAL A 242 26.48 27.18 -28.95
CA VAL A 242 26.26 26.84 -27.53
C VAL A 242 24.99 26.01 -27.34
N VAL A 243 23.86 26.43 -27.92
CA VAL A 243 22.59 25.68 -27.79
C VAL A 243 22.71 24.29 -28.41
N THR A 244 23.36 24.18 -29.58
CA THR A 244 23.58 22.89 -30.26
C THR A 244 24.52 21.99 -29.45
N ALA A 245 25.60 22.55 -28.90
CA ALA A 245 26.54 21.83 -28.05
C ALA A 245 25.87 21.28 -26.78
N CYS A 246 25.00 22.05 -26.12
CA CYS A 246 24.25 21.59 -24.96
C CYS A 246 23.33 20.41 -25.29
N VAL A 247 22.67 20.43 -26.45
CA VAL A 247 21.76 19.35 -26.88
C VAL A 247 22.54 18.09 -27.23
N VAL A 248 23.64 18.24 -27.97
CA VAL A 248 24.56 17.14 -28.28
C VAL A 248 25.13 16.55 -26.99
N LEU A 249 25.50 17.39 -26.03
CA LEU A 249 25.97 16.94 -24.71
C LEU A 249 24.90 16.12 -23.99
N ILE A 250 23.63 16.55 -23.95
CA ILE A 250 22.54 15.79 -23.32
C ILE A 250 22.33 14.43 -24.02
N ILE A 251 22.43 14.38 -25.36
CA ILE A 251 22.32 13.12 -26.12
C ILE A 251 23.50 12.19 -25.79
N VAL A 252 24.73 12.71 -25.78
CA VAL A 252 25.93 11.93 -25.41
C VAL A 252 25.82 11.45 -23.97
N LEU A 253 25.39 12.30 -23.03
CA LEU A 253 25.14 11.91 -21.64
C LEU A 253 24.07 10.81 -21.57
N ARG A 254 23.02 10.85 -22.40
CA ARG A 254 22.02 9.77 -22.45
C ARG A 254 22.61 8.45 -22.96
N LEU A 255 23.56 8.48 -23.89
CA LEU A 255 24.21 7.29 -24.46
C LEU A 255 25.27 6.68 -23.52
N VAL A 256 25.97 7.51 -22.75
CA VAL A 256 27.03 7.09 -21.80
C VAL A 256 26.46 6.78 -20.41
N ARG A 257 25.25 7.27 -20.11
CA ARG A 257 24.57 7.03 -18.84
C ARG A 257 24.49 5.52 -18.53
N PRO A 258 24.86 5.10 -17.31
CA PRO A 258 24.72 3.72 -16.88
C PRO A 258 23.30 3.17 -17.09
N SER A 259 23.20 1.89 -17.42
CA SER A 259 21.93 1.16 -17.58
C SER A 259 21.29 0.83 -16.22
N ASP A 260 21.10 1.86 -15.40
CA ASP A 260 20.44 1.78 -14.09
C ASP A 260 18.92 1.94 -14.28
N ALA A 261 18.16 1.08 -13.61
CA ALA A 261 16.70 1.14 -13.61
C ALA A 261 16.17 2.44 -13.01
N THR A 262 16.84 2.99 -12.00
CA THR A 262 16.52 4.27 -11.36
C THR A 262 16.52 5.40 -12.38
N TYR A 263 17.57 5.49 -13.20
CA TYR A 263 17.63 6.52 -14.24
C TYR A 263 16.65 6.29 -15.38
N THR A 264 16.24 5.05 -15.61
CA THR A 264 15.22 4.71 -16.59
C THR A 264 13.85 5.17 -16.09
N PHE A 265 13.51 4.89 -14.83
CA PHE A 265 12.31 5.36 -14.14
C PHE A 265 12.17 6.89 -14.20
N PHE A 266 13.24 7.65 -13.90
CA PHE A 266 13.20 9.11 -14.01
C PHE A 266 13.09 9.64 -15.45
N SER A 267 13.43 8.82 -16.46
CA SER A 267 13.27 9.16 -17.87
C SER A 267 11.88 8.85 -18.42
N GLU A 268 11.04 8.10 -17.71
CA GLU A 268 9.67 7.83 -18.13
C GLU A 268 8.82 9.09 -18.11
N SER A 269 7.94 9.22 -19.09
CA SER A 269 7.09 10.41 -19.25
C SER A 269 5.63 10.05 -19.00
N LEU A 270 4.94 10.88 -18.22
CA LEU A 270 3.54 10.70 -17.84
C LEU A 270 2.60 10.33 -19.01
N PRO A 271 2.68 10.94 -20.21
CA PRO A 271 1.79 10.59 -21.31
C PRO A 271 1.97 9.16 -21.84
N LEU A 272 3.12 8.54 -21.62
CA LEU A 272 3.41 7.18 -22.06
C LEU A 272 3.05 6.12 -21.02
N GLU A 273 2.83 6.51 -19.77
CA GLU A 273 2.55 5.57 -18.68
C GLU A 273 1.28 4.77 -18.87
N VAL A 274 0.28 5.28 -19.58
CA VAL A 274 -0.95 4.53 -19.88
C VAL A 274 -0.69 3.37 -20.87
N PHE A 275 0.37 3.48 -21.66
CA PHE A 275 0.71 2.50 -22.72
C PHE A 275 1.84 1.56 -22.31
N TYR A 276 2.60 1.89 -21.26
CA TYR A 276 3.56 0.97 -20.68
C TYR A 276 2.82 -0.14 -19.95
N THR A 277 2.61 -1.26 -20.63
CA THR A 277 2.48 -2.53 -19.92
C THR A 277 3.87 -2.86 -19.42
N SER A 278 4.13 -2.63 -18.12
CA SER A 278 5.25 -3.30 -17.48
C SER A 278 4.99 -4.79 -17.65
N LYS A 279 5.64 -5.41 -18.65
CA LYS A 279 5.77 -6.86 -18.69
C LYS A 279 6.38 -7.24 -17.35
N TYR A 280 5.84 -8.26 -16.71
CA TYR A 280 6.39 -8.82 -15.48
C TYR A 280 7.83 -9.25 -15.74
N TRP A 281 8.76 -8.33 -15.56
CA TRP A 281 10.16 -8.64 -15.39
C TRP A 281 10.31 -9.02 -13.93
N LEU A 282 9.78 -10.18 -13.53
CA LEU A 282 10.47 -10.98 -12.52
C LEU A 282 11.91 -11.01 -13.01
N GLY A 283 12.85 -10.42 -12.28
CA GLY A 283 14.24 -10.25 -12.69
C GLY A 283 14.90 -11.56 -13.08
N GLN A 284 14.63 -12.06 -14.29
CA GLN A 284 15.34 -13.16 -14.93
C GLN A 284 16.78 -12.75 -15.26
N GLY A 285 17.13 -11.46 -15.09
CA GLY A 285 18.46 -10.93 -15.39
C GLY A 285 19.33 -10.60 -14.19
N SER A 286 18.80 -10.26 -13.00
CA SER A 286 19.64 -9.75 -11.89
C SER A 286 19.98 -10.84 -10.87
N VAL A 287 18.99 -11.55 -10.34
CA VAL A 287 19.22 -12.58 -9.30
C VAL A 287 19.88 -13.84 -9.89
N GLU A 288 19.56 -14.22 -11.13
CA GLU A 288 20.16 -15.40 -11.76
C GLU A 288 21.65 -15.21 -12.12
N THR A 289 22.12 -13.96 -12.18
CA THR A 289 23.54 -13.62 -12.40
C THR A 289 24.34 -13.42 -11.12
N LEU A 290 23.68 -13.36 -9.95
CA LEU A 290 24.34 -13.17 -8.67
C LEU A 290 25.22 -14.40 -8.33
N PRO A 291 26.41 -14.18 -7.76
CA PRO A 291 27.31 -15.27 -7.42
C PRO A 291 26.83 -16.06 -6.20
N GLY A 292 26.73 -17.39 -6.30
CA GLY A 292 26.49 -18.28 -5.16
C GLY A 292 26.04 -19.66 -5.60
N ASP A 293 26.15 -20.65 -4.70
CA ASP A 293 25.58 -21.98 -4.91
C ASP A 293 24.20 -22.06 -4.25
N PHE A 294 23.16 -21.96 -5.07
CA PHE A 294 21.75 -22.04 -4.68
C PHE A 294 21.04 -23.25 -5.30
N SER A 295 21.80 -24.28 -5.67
CA SER A 295 21.30 -25.55 -6.22
C SER A 295 20.29 -26.27 -5.31
N TRP A 296 20.24 -25.91 -4.03
CA TRP A 296 19.24 -26.39 -3.07
C TRP A 296 17.86 -25.72 -3.21
N LEU A 297 17.75 -24.62 -3.96
CA LEU A 297 16.49 -23.94 -4.33
C LEU A 297 16.09 -24.21 -5.79
N GLU A 298 17.08 -24.32 -6.68
CA GLU A 298 16.87 -24.50 -8.12
C GLU A 298 16.01 -25.72 -8.46
N GLU A 299 15.06 -25.54 -9.37
CA GLU A 299 14.10 -26.57 -9.82
C GLU A 299 13.25 -27.23 -8.72
N ARG A 300 13.28 -26.71 -7.49
CA ARG A 300 12.45 -27.19 -6.38
C ARG A 300 11.19 -26.36 -6.22
N THR A 301 10.20 -26.96 -5.59
CA THR A 301 8.95 -26.32 -5.18
C THR A 301 8.51 -26.89 -3.83
N ALA A 302 7.82 -26.09 -3.02
CA ALA A 302 7.18 -26.58 -1.81
C ALA A 302 5.85 -27.31 -2.10
N LEU A 303 5.44 -27.38 -3.37
CA LEU A 303 4.19 -27.97 -3.79
C LEU A 303 4.33 -29.48 -4.05
N ASP A 304 3.40 -30.27 -3.49
CA ASP A 304 3.28 -31.71 -3.74
C ASP A 304 1.84 -32.18 -3.51
N ALA A 305 1.56 -33.46 -3.75
CA ALA A 305 0.28 -34.05 -3.36
C ALA A 305 0.02 -33.86 -1.85
N PHE A 306 -1.22 -33.49 -1.52
CA PHE A 306 -1.65 -33.38 -0.13
C PHE A 306 -1.70 -34.77 0.54
N PRO A 307 -1.22 -34.94 1.79
CA PRO A 307 -1.26 -36.22 2.49
C PRO A 307 -2.68 -36.75 2.68
N THR A 308 -2.85 -38.07 2.63
CA THR A 308 -4.13 -38.73 2.93
C THR A 308 -4.18 -39.12 4.41
N PHE A 309 -5.27 -38.78 5.08
CA PHE A 309 -5.53 -39.18 6.47
C PHE A 309 -6.76 -40.09 6.56
N GLU A 310 -6.77 -41.05 7.48
CA GLU A 310 -7.91 -41.98 7.65
C GLU A 310 -9.20 -41.26 8.03
N TRP A 311 -9.09 -40.16 8.78
CA TRP A 311 -10.21 -39.33 9.20
C TRP A 311 -10.73 -38.39 8.10
N LEU A 312 -9.97 -38.22 7.00
CA LEU A 312 -10.29 -37.32 5.89
C LEU A 312 -10.92 -38.12 4.74
N GLN A 313 -12.24 -38.02 4.57
CA GLN A 313 -13.00 -38.83 3.60
C GLN A 313 -13.43 -38.04 2.35
N ALA A 314 -13.76 -38.73 1.25
CA ALA A 314 -14.19 -38.10 0.01
C ALA A 314 -15.41 -37.18 0.19
N SER A 315 -16.35 -37.52 1.08
CA SER A 315 -17.50 -36.67 1.41
C SER A 315 -17.14 -35.27 1.91
N ASP A 316 -15.89 -35.06 2.34
CA ASP A 316 -15.43 -33.87 3.05
C ASP A 316 -14.91 -32.77 2.11
N GLY A 317 -14.87 -33.02 0.80
CA GLY A 317 -14.52 -32.01 -0.20
C GLY A 317 -15.42 -30.76 -0.18
N SER A 318 -16.59 -30.83 0.48
CA SER A 318 -17.52 -29.71 0.64
C SER A 318 -17.22 -28.75 1.80
N ILE A 319 -16.23 -29.06 2.65
CA ILE A 319 -15.70 -28.11 3.63
C ILE A 319 -14.87 -27.11 2.81
N GLY A 320 -14.96 -25.80 3.05
CA GLY A 320 -14.35 -24.72 2.25
C GLY A 320 -12.80 -24.70 2.15
N ALA A 321 -12.17 -25.87 2.23
CA ALA A 321 -10.77 -26.19 2.19
C ALA A 321 -10.47 -27.09 0.98
N THR A 322 -10.94 -26.72 -0.22
CA THR A 322 -10.74 -27.49 -1.47
C THR A 322 -9.26 -27.72 -1.80
N ASP A 323 -8.37 -26.89 -1.26
CA ASP A 323 -6.92 -26.97 -1.41
C ASP A 323 -6.25 -27.89 -0.36
N TRP A 324 -6.88 -28.13 0.79
CA TRP A 324 -6.37 -28.97 1.90
C TRP A 324 -7.04 -30.35 1.93
N SER A 325 -7.27 -30.92 0.74
CA SER A 325 -7.90 -32.23 0.57
C SER A 325 -7.40 -32.88 -0.72
N PRO A 326 -7.17 -34.20 -0.75
CA PRO A 326 -6.85 -34.89 -2.00
C PRO A 326 -8.10 -35.06 -2.89
N PHE A 327 -9.29 -34.74 -2.36
CA PHE A 327 -10.58 -34.87 -3.03
C PHE A 327 -11.05 -33.53 -3.62
N GLN A 328 -11.28 -33.49 -4.92
CA GLN A 328 -11.84 -32.31 -5.59
C GLN A 328 -13.34 -32.43 -5.77
N VAL A 329 -14.07 -31.37 -5.44
CA VAL A 329 -15.50 -31.29 -5.72
C VAL A 329 -15.71 -30.83 -7.16
N ASN A 330 -16.30 -31.70 -7.98
CA ASN A 330 -16.64 -31.39 -9.36
C ASN A 330 -17.88 -30.45 -9.44
N MET A 331 -18.20 -29.93 -10.63
CA MET A 331 -19.35 -29.03 -10.84
C MET A 331 -20.71 -29.62 -10.39
N THR A 332 -20.81 -30.95 -10.28
CA THR A 332 -22.00 -31.66 -9.79
C THR A 332 -21.99 -31.92 -8.28
N ARG A 333 -21.07 -31.29 -7.52
CA ARG A 333 -20.86 -31.48 -6.08
C ARG A 333 -20.48 -32.91 -5.66
N VAL A 334 -19.88 -33.67 -6.57
CA VAL A 334 -19.32 -34.99 -6.26
C VAL A 334 -17.83 -34.84 -6.03
N ALA A 335 -17.35 -35.36 -4.91
CA ALA A 335 -15.93 -35.35 -4.60
C ALA A 335 -15.22 -36.52 -5.29
N GLU A 336 -14.26 -36.20 -6.16
CA GLU A 336 -13.43 -37.16 -6.87
C GLU A 336 -11.99 -37.10 -6.33
N TYR A 337 -11.37 -38.27 -6.16
CA TYR A 337 -9.95 -38.33 -5.78
C TYR A 337 -9.10 -37.80 -6.93
N SER A 338 -8.36 -36.72 -6.69
CA SER A 338 -7.40 -36.24 -7.67
C SER A 338 -6.19 -37.16 -7.66
N ASN A 339 -5.89 -37.80 -8.79
CA ASN A 339 -4.77 -38.75 -8.93
C ASN A 339 -3.41 -38.02 -8.94
N GLY A 340 -3.13 -37.23 -7.91
CA GLY A 340 -1.91 -36.40 -7.75
C GLY A 340 -1.84 -35.18 -8.68
N SER A 341 -2.89 -34.85 -9.43
CA SER A 341 -2.90 -33.71 -10.35
C SER A 341 -3.01 -32.34 -9.65
N VAL A 342 -3.34 -32.34 -8.35
CA VAL A 342 -3.54 -31.13 -7.55
C VAL A 342 -2.43 -31.10 -6.52
N THR A 343 -1.57 -30.09 -6.63
CA THR A 343 -0.46 -29.89 -5.71
C THR A 343 -0.82 -28.81 -4.69
N HIS A 344 -0.41 -29.02 -3.45
CA HIS A 344 -0.57 -28.10 -2.33
C HIS A 344 0.77 -27.92 -1.59
N TYR A 345 0.90 -26.90 -0.74
CA TYR A 345 2.02 -26.79 0.18
C TYR A 345 2.24 -28.09 0.96
N ASN A 346 3.47 -28.61 0.90
CA ASN A 346 3.92 -29.79 1.62
C ASN A 346 5.27 -29.46 2.30
N PRO A 347 5.32 -29.42 3.65
CA PRO A 347 6.53 -29.03 4.38
C PRO A 347 7.72 -29.99 4.17
N LEU A 348 7.48 -31.23 3.73
CA LEU A 348 8.55 -32.18 3.40
C LEU A 348 9.24 -31.85 2.07
N LYS A 349 8.58 -31.08 1.19
CA LYS A 349 9.16 -30.62 -0.08
C LYS A 349 9.70 -29.20 -0.01
N ASP A 350 9.28 -28.41 0.97
CA ASP A 350 9.77 -27.05 1.15
C ASP A 350 11.27 -27.03 1.53
N PRO A 351 12.16 -26.51 0.67
CA PRO A 351 13.58 -26.39 0.97
C PRO A 351 13.90 -25.38 2.08
N LEU A 352 12.99 -24.44 2.38
CA LEU A 352 13.12 -23.42 3.43
C LEU A 352 12.62 -23.91 4.79
N HIS A 353 11.75 -24.91 4.83
CA HIS A 353 11.09 -25.32 6.07
C HIS A 353 12.04 -26.04 7.04
N THR A 354 12.07 -25.55 8.30
CA THR A 354 12.86 -26.14 9.39
C THR A 354 11.98 -26.44 10.62
N PRO A 355 11.43 -27.66 10.77
CA PRO A 355 10.52 -27.97 11.87
C PRO A 355 11.26 -28.12 13.20
N ASN A 356 10.66 -27.61 14.28
CA ASN A 356 11.17 -27.75 15.65
C ASN A 356 10.35 -28.69 16.54
N LEU A 357 9.38 -29.42 15.98
CA LEU A 357 8.53 -30.35 16.73
C LEU A 357 9.32 -31.49 17.40
N GLY A 358 10.51 -31.81 16.88
CA GLY A 358 11.44 -32.77 17.50
C GLY A 358 12.18 -32.24 18.75
N ASN A 359 12.13 -30.94 19.03
CA ASN A 359 12.69 -30.38 20.26
C ASN A 359 11.72 -30.54 21.42
N ASP A 360 12.24 -30.69 22.64
CA ASP A 360 11.40 -30.65 23.85
C ASP A 360 10.69 -29.30 24.01
N ILE A 361 9.53 -29.33 24.70
CA ILE A 361 8.87 -28.10 25.16
C ILE A 361 9.82 -27.31 26.07
N LEU A 362 9.66 -25.98 26.08
CA LEU A 362 10.52 -25.09 26.88
C LEU A 362 10.51 -25.53 28.35
N LYS A 363 11.71 -25.66 28.95
CA LYS A 363 11.86 -26.13 30.33
C LYS A 363 11.05 -25.31 31.34
N SER A 364 10.89 -24.01 31.07
CA SER A 364 10.15 -23.07 31.92
C SER A 364 8.64 -23.36 32.00
N ILE A 365 8.02 -23.90 30.95
CA ILE A 365 6.59 -24.28 30.94
C ILE A 365 6.36 -25.77 31.15
N ALA A 366 7.42 -26.59 31.05
CA ALA A 366 7.29 -28.04 31.06
C ALA A 366 6.65 -28.59 32.34
N GLY A 367 6.98 -28.04 33.51
CA GLY A 367 6.40 -28.44 34.79
C GLY A 367 4.88 -28.20 34.83
N PRO A 368 4.42 -26.94 34.74
CA PRO A 368 2.99 -26.59 34.74
C PRO A 368 2.15 -27.37 33.72
N ILE A 369 2.68 -27.57 32.50
CA ILE A 369 2.00 -28.34 31.45
C ILE A 369 1.90 -29.83 31.82
N ARG A 370 2.98 -30.45 32.31
CA ARG A 370 3.00 -31.88 32.68
C ARG A 370 2.14 -32.21 33.89
N ASP A 371 2.05 -31.28 34.84
CA ASP A 371 1.26 -31.43 36.07
C ASP A 371 -0.25 -31.30 35.82
N GLY A 372 -0.67 -30.92 34.60
CA GLY A 372 -2.08 -30.81 34.21
C GLY A 372 -2.80 -29.59 34.82
N THR A 373 -2.05 -28.62 35.31
CA THR A 373 -2.60 -27.40 35.93
C THR A 373 -3.12 -26.41 34.89
N VAL A 374 -2.54 -26.43 33.69
CA VAL A 374 -2.92 -25.58 32.55
C VAL A 374 -4.01 -26.30 31.75
N LYS A 375 -5.20 -25.70 31.64
CA LYS A 375 -6.34 -26.25 30.89
C LYS A 375 -6.83 -25.22 29.89
N ILE A 376 -6.96 -25.59 28.63
CA ILE A 376 -7.37 -24.68 27.56
C ILE A 376 -8.75 -25.11 27.07
N LYS A 377 -9.80 -24.61 27.72
CA LYS A 377 -11.19 -24.83 27.31
C LYS A 377 -11.61 -23.87 26.21
N HIS A 378 -11.23 -22.61 26.34
CA HIS A 378 -11.52 -21.53 25.37
C HIS A 378 -10.22 -20.98 24.78
N VAL A 379 -10.28 -20.53 23.53
CA VAL A 379 -9.21 -19.79 22.86
C VAL A 379 -9.79 -18.46 22.41
N ILE A 380 -9.20 -17.35 22.85
CA ILE A 380 -9.64 -16.02 22.47
C ILE A 380 -8.46 -15.30 21.85
N LEU A 381 -8.62 -14.83 20.61
CA LEU A 381 -7.59 -14.16 19.82
C LEU A 381 -8.04 -12.74 19.52
N ILE A 382 -7.29 -11.75 20.00
CA ILE A 382 -7.49 -10.35 19.65
C ILE A 382 -6.36 -9.91 18.73
N LYS A 383 -6.74 -9.47 17.53
CA LYS A 383 -5.88 -8.81 16.57
C LYS A 383 -5.89 -7.32 16.88
N LEU A 384 -4.72 -6.77 17.22
CA LEU A 384 -4.55 -5.36 17.56
C LEU A 384 -4.26 -4.58 16.27
N GLU A 385 -5.21 -3.76 15.88
CA GLU A 385 -5.13 -2.92 14.68
C GLU A 385 -4.01 -1.88 14.82
N SER A 386 -3.19 -1.71 13.78
CA SER A 386 -2.19 -0.64 13.66
C SER A 386 -1.28 -0.47 14.89
N THR A 387 -0.98 -1.57 15.59
CA THR A 387 -0.28 -1.57 16.88
C THR A 387 1.14 -2.09 16.74
N ARG A 388 2.11 -1.22 17.01
CA ARG A 388 3.55 -1.49 16.94
C ARG A 388 4.13 -2.03 18.25
N GLN A 389 5.20 -2.81 18.16
CA GLN A 389 5.83 -3.47 19.32
C GLN A 389 6.28 -2.49 20.42
N ASP A 390 6.95 -1.40 20.06
CA ASP A 390 7.65 -0.49 20.99
C ASP A 390 6.70 0.43 21.79
N VAL A 391 5.39 0.32 21.57
CA VAL A 391 4.36 1.06 22.32
C VAL A 391 3.37 0.12 23.03
N TRP A 392 3.60 -1.19 23.01
CA TRP A 392 2.70 -2.18 23.60
C TRP A 392 3.46 -3.26 24.40
N PRO A 393 3.78 -3.01 25.69
CA PRO A 393 3.40 -1.85 26.49
C PRO A 393 4.20 -0.60 26.12
N PHE A 394 3.69 0.56 26.50
CA PHE A 394 4.36 1.84 26.31
C PHE A 394 5.66 1.90 27.12
N ARG A 395 6.76 2.31 26.48
CA ARG A 395 8.11 2.25 27.06
C ARG A 395 8.76 3.63 27.13
N ALA A 396 9.55 3.85 28.16
CA ALA A 396 10.30 5.09 28.35
C ALA A 396 11.41 5.29 27.30
N ASP A 397 11.84 4.23 26.62
CA ASP A 397 12.93 4.19 25.63
C ASP A 397 12.45 4.21 24.16
N ASN A 398 11.18 4.53 23.89
CA ASN A 398 10.63 4.50 22.53
C ASN A 398 10.71 5.84 21.75
N TYR A 399 10.45 5.78 20.44
CA TYR A 399 10.52 6.96 19.57
C TYR A 399 9.40 7.98 19.84
N VAL A 400 8.26 7.53 20.38
CA VAL A 400 7.14 8.43 20.76
C VAL A 400 7.58 9.36 21.90
N MET A 401 8.31 8.85 22.88
CA MET A 401 8.90 9.66 23.97
C MET A 401 9.85 10.72 23.43
N LYS A 402 10.63 10.41 22.40
CA LYS A 402 11.49 11.40 21.71
C LYS A 402 10.64 12.52 21.09
N ARG A 403 9.55 12.19 20.40
CA ARG A 403 8.64 13.18 19.79
C ARG A 403 7.97 14.08 20.82
N ILE A 404 7.59 13.54 21.99
CA ILE A 404 7.02 14.32 23.09
C ILE A 404 8.05 15.35 23.60
N LYS A 405 9.30 14.92 23.84
CA LYS A 405 10.39 15.82 24.28
C LYS A 405 10.66 16.93 23.25
N GLU A 406 10.81 16.55 21.99
CA GLU A 406 11.09 17.49 20.89
C GLU A 406 9.97 18.49 20.63
N SER A 407 8.73 18.17 21.03
CA SER A 407 7.61 19.10 20.89
C SER A 407 7.70 20.30 21.83
N ARG A 408 8.50 20.24 22.90
CA ARG A 408 8.55 21.22 23.99
C ARG A 408 9.75 22.14 23.89
N GLU A 409 9.58 23.40 24.29
CA GLU A 409 10.65 24.42 24.24
C GLU A 409 11.82 24.12 25.19
N ASP A 410 11.54 23.57 26.37
CA ASP A 410 12.52 23.20 27.39
C ASP A 410 13.10 21.79 27.22
N GLY A 411 12.52 20.99 26.32
CA GLY A 411 12.89 19.59 26.09
C GLY A 411 12.56 18.63 27.24
N GLU A 412 11.89 19.10 28.29
CA GLU A 412 11.62 18.35 29.53
C GLU A 412 10.14 17.94 29.62
N ILE A 413 9.87 16.73 30.10
CA ILE A 413 8.50 16.24 30.28
C ILE A 413 8.07 16.49 31.73
N PRO A 414 6.95 17.19 31.99
CA PRO A 414 6.45 17.43 33.34
C PRO A 414 6.25 16.13 34.12
N ALA A 415 6.55 16.13 35.43
CA ALA A 415 6.48 14.93 36.27
C ALA A 415 5.09 14.24 36.24
N ALA A 416 4.01 15.03 36.28
CA ALA A 416 2.64 14.50 36.19
C ALA A 416 2.36 13.82 34.84
N MET A 417 2.92 14.34 33.74
CA MET A 417 2.81 13.72 32.42
C MET A 417 3.66 12.45 32.31
N MET A 418 4.87 12.45 32.88
CA MET A 418 5.70 11.25 32.96
C MET A 418 5.00 10.12 33.73
N GLU A 419 4.31 10.44 34.83
CA GLU A 419 3.50 9.48 35.58
C GLU A 419 2.31 8.95 34.75
N ALA A 420 1.59 9.83 34.05
CA ALA A 420 0.51 9.43 33.15
C ALA A 420 0.98 8.52 32.01
N LEU A 421 2.13 8.85 31.38
CA LEU A 421 2.74 8.03 30.33
C LEU A 421 3.24 6.68 30.86
N GLY A 422 3.74 6.64 32.10
CA GLY A 422 4.14 5.40 32.76
C GLY A 422 2.98 4.45 33.05
N ASN A 423 1.77 5.00 33.18
CA ASN A 423 0.53 4.24 33.39
C ASN A 423 -0.35 4.19 32.13
N LEU A 424 0.22 4.39 30.93
CA LEU A 424 -0.55 4.46 29.69
C LEU A 424 -1.16 3.11 29.28
N THR A 425 -0.39 2.03 29.42
CA THR A 425 -0.80 0.67 28.99
C THR A 425 -0.54 -0.40 30.06
N PRO A 426 -1.15 -0.31 31.25
CA PRO A 426 -0.90 -1.21 32.36
C PRO A 426 -1.35 -2.66 32.07
N ASN A 427 -2.38 -2.88 31.26
CA ASN A 427 -2.82 -4.24 30.93
C ASN A 427 -1.84 -4.92 29.97
N ALA A 428 -1.32 -4.19 28.97
CA ALA A 428 -0.25 -4.67 28.12
C ALA A 428 1.01 -5.00 28.94
N GLU A 429 1.38 -4.17 29.92
CA GLU A 429 2.52 -4.47 30.82
C GLU A 429 2.25 -5.76 31.60
N ARG A 430 1.05 -5.90 32.16
CA ARG A 430 0.62 -7.10 32.89
C ARG A 430 0.69 -8.38 32.05
N LEU A 431 0.27 -8.33 30.79
CA LEU A 431 0.14 -9.49 29.90
C LEU A 431 1.47 -9.87 29.26
N THR A 432 2.29 -8.88 28.90
CA THR A 432 3.62 -9.12 28.33
C THR A 432 4.66 -9.45 29.39
N GLY A 433 4.49 -8.93 30.61
CA GLY A 433 5.45 -9.04 31.70
C GLY A 433 6.75 -8.25 31.49
N TRP A 434 6.79 -7.35 30.50
CA TRP A 434 8.01 -6.62 30.15
C TRP A 434 8.23 -5.39 31.03
N GLU A 435 9.50 -5.01 31.18
CA GLU A 435 9.87 -3.74 31.82
C GLU A 435 9.64 -2.56 30.90
N THR A 436 8.91 -1.55 31.38
CA THR A 436 8.56 -0.34 30.64
C THR A 436 9.60 0.77 30.80
N GLY A 437 10.52 0.65 31.76
CA GLY A 437 11.58 1.63 32.02
C GLY A 437 11.10 2.91 32.74
N PHE A 438 9.83 3.02 33.08
CA PHE A 438 9.32 4.09 33.94
C PHE A 438 9.63 3.78 35.42
N ASN A 439 9.93 4.81 36.20
CA ASN A 439 10.13 4.69 37.64
C ASN A 439 8.78 4.69 38.38
N THR A 440 7.99 3.63 38.19
CA THR A 440 6.69 3.46 38.84
C THR A 440 6.85 2.74 40.18
N LYS A 441 6.12 3.20 41.21
CA LYS A 441 6.22 2.64 42.57
C LYS A 441 5.59 1.24 42.69
N GLU A 442 4.60 0.93 41.87
CA GLU A 442 3.88 -0.34 41.87
C GLU A 442 3.69 -0.81 40.42
N ARG A 443 4.22 -1.99 40.09
CA ARG A 443 4.09 -2.59 38.76
C ARG A 443 2.96 -3.63 38.75
N PRO A 444 2.17 -3.74 37.67
CA PRO A 444 1.15 -4.78 37.56
C PRO A 444 1.74 -6.18 37.70
N ALA A 445 1.13 -7.03 38.53
CA ALA A 445 1.56 -8.41 38.68
C ALA A 445 1.36 -9.17 37.35
N PRO A 446 2.39 -9.86 36.82
CA PRO A 446 2.30 -10.55 35.53
C PRO A 446 1.11 -11.53 35.48
N TYR A 447 0.40 -11.54 34.35
CA TYR A 447 -0.73 -12.44 34.15
C TYR A 447 -0.27 -13.90 33.98
N GLY A 448 0.91 -14.14 33.41
CA GLY A 448 1.40 -15.46 33.06
C GLY A 448 1.21 -15.77 31.58
N GLY A 449 2.15 -16.49 30.98
CA GLY A 449 2.15 -16.77 29.55
C GLY A 449 3.48 -16.56 28.85
N ILE A 450 3.46 -16.60 27.53
CA ILE A 450 4.62 -16.49 26.66
C ILE A 450 4.47 -15.23 25.82
N SER A 451 5.39 -14.28 25.94
CA SER A 451 5.42 -13.03 25.16
C SER A 451 6.64 -12.99 24.24
N ALA A 452 6.46 -12.58 22.99
CA ALA A 452 7.55 -12.50 22.01
C ALA A 452 7.97 -11.03 21.80
N SER A 453 9.21 -10.69 22.16
CA SER A 453 9.72 -9.32 22.01
C SER A 453 10.19 -9.00 20.59
N ASN A 454 10.31 -10.01 19.73
CA ASN A 454 10.82 -9.89 18.36
C ASN A 454 9.86 -10.55 17.34
N CYS A 455 8.58 -10.17 17.37
CA CYS A 455 7.54 -10.69 16.49
C CYS A 455 7.28 -9.78 15.28
N PHE A 456 7.18 -10.37 14.09
CA PHE A 456 6.85 -9.65 12.87
C PHE A 456 5.54 -10.17 12.26
N THR A 457 4.77 -9.28 11.63
CA THR A 457 3.57 -9.69 10.90
C THR A 457 3.93 -10.35 9.57
N SER A 458 3.13 -11.31 9.12
CA SER A 458 3.23 -11.91 7.79
C SER A 458 2.59 -11.06 6.68
N GLY A 459 1.79 -10.06 7.05
CA GLY A 459 1.25 -9.10 6.08
C GLY A 459 1.03 -7.72 6.69
N THR A 460 1.39 -6.64 5.97
CA THR A 460 1.13 -5.26 6.44
C THR A 460 -0.24 -4.72 6.03
N TYR A 461 -1.08 -5.55 5.41
CA TYR A 461 -2.48 -5.28 5.16
C TYR A 461 -3.33 -6.16 6.07
N THR A 462 -4.29 -5.57 6.79
CA THR A 462 -5.07 -6.21 7.86
C THR A 462 -5.60 -7.59 7.47
N LEU A 463 -6.28 -7.72 6.33
CA LEU A 463 -6.83 -9.00 5.85
C LEU A 463 -5.76 -10.09 5.63
N LYS A 464 -4.59 -9.71 5.10
CA LYS A 464 -3.47 -10.63 4.84
C LYS A 464 -2.80 -11.04 6.15
N SER A 465 -2.69 -10.12 7.09
CA SER A 465 -2.18 -10.42 8.43
C SER A 465 -3.10 -11.39 9.17
N LEU A 466 -4.43 -11.27 8.98
CA LEU A 466 -5.43 -12.16 9.56
C LEU A 466 -5.30 -13.57 9.00
N THR A 467 -5.23 -13.72 7.67
CA THR A 467 -5.02 -15.03 7.05
C THR A 467 -3.72 -15.65 7.54
N GLY A 468 -2.62 -14.90 7.56
CA GLY A 468 -1.35 -15.40 8.05
C GLY A 468 -1.26 -15.62 9.57
N THR A 469 -2.26 -15.22 10.35
CA THR A 469 -2.35 -15.50 11.80
C THR A 469 -3.22 -16.72 12.07
N ILE A 470 -4.35 -16.83 11.36
CA ILE A 470 -5.43 -17.78 11.64
C ILE A 470 -5.35 -19.01 10.71
N CYS A 471 -4.51 -18.99 9.67
CA CYS A 471 -4.52 -20.02 8.64
C CYS A 471 -3.15 -20.61 8.30
N GLY A 472 -3.12 -21.95 8.26
CA GLY A 472 -2.60 -22.74 7.14
C GLY A 472 -3.83 -23.37 6.49
N PRO A 473 -4.26 -24.57 6.92
CA PRO A 473 -5.67 -24.80 7.17
C PRO A 473 -6.15 -23.81 8.24
N CYS A 474 -7.23 -23.06 8.00
CA CYS A 474 -7.72 -22.09 8.97
C CYS A 474 -8.22 -22.75 10.27
N PHE A 475 -7.96 -22.13 11.42
CA PHE A 475 -8.35 -22.71 12.72
C PHE A 475 -9.86 -23.00 12.82
N PRO A 476 -10.79 -22.13 12.38
CA PRO A 476 -12.21 -22.48 12.35
C PRO A 476 -12.53 -23.74 11.52
N HIS A 477 -11.84 -23.97 10.40
CA HIS A 477 -12.01 -25.19 9.60
C HIS A 477 -11.53 -26.44 10.35
N ILE A 478 -10.43 -26.31 11.11
CA ILE A 478 -9.94 -27.39 11.97
C ILE A 478 -10.98 -27.70 13.05
N LEU A 479 -11.49 -26.68 13.72
CA LEU A 479 -12.51 -26.86 14.77
C LEU A 479 -13.80 -27.47 14.22
N ASP A 480 -14.24 -27.10 13.01
CA ASP A 480 -15.37 -27.72 12.33
C ASP A 480 -15.11 -29.21 12.04
N SER A 481 -13.88 -29.55 11.63
CA SER A 481 -13.47 -30.94 11.42
C SER A 481 -13.45 -31.73 12.73
N LEU A 482 -12.98 -31.13 13.83
CA LEU A 482 -13.04 -31.73 15.16
C LEU A 482 -14.49 -31.96 15.63
N ASN A 483 -15.39 -31.01 15.39
CA ASN A 483 -16.81 -31.17 15.72
C ASN A 483 -17.46 -32.34 14.98
N GLN A 484 -17.09 -32.56 13.72
CA GLN A 484 -17.66 -33.62 12.89
C GLN A 484 -17.02 -34.99 13.15
N ARG A 485 -15.72 -35.03 13.42
CA ARG A 485 -14.92 -36.28 13.43
C ARG A 485 -14.29 -36.61 14.78
N GLY A 486 -14.11 -35.63 15.66
CA GLY A 486 -13.47 -35.76 16.97
C GLY A 486 -14.36 -36.36 18.06
N ASN A 487 -15.49 -36.98 17.71
CA ASN A 487 -16.45 -37.57 18.67
C ASN A 487 -16.87 -36.58 19.78
N LEU A 488 -17.14 -35.33 19.39
CA LEU A 488 -17.52 -34.26 20.32
C LEU A 488 -19.03 -34.27 20.60
N THR A 489 -19.41 -34.09 21.85
CA THR A 489 -20.80 -34.07 22.30
C THR A 489 -21.00 -33.22 23.56
N ALA A 490 -22.08 -32.43 23.57
CA ALA A 490 -22.51 -31.68 24.75
C ALA A 490 -23.02 -32.58 25.88
N ASN A 491 -23.30 -33.86 25.62
CA ASN A 491 -23.77 -34.82 26.63
C ASN A 491 -22.65 -35.36 27.53
N SER A 492 -21.39 -35.12 27.17
CA SER A 492 -20.25 -35.57 27.97
C SER A 492 -20.09 -34.73 29.24
N GLU A 493 -19.67 -35.38 30.33
CA GLU A 493 -19.18 -34.70 31.53
C GLU A 493 -17.72 -34.24 31.38
N ASP A 494 -16.97 -34.85 30.46
CA ASP A 494 -15.63 -34.41 30.09
C ASP A 494 -15.70 -33.26 29.09
N TRP A 495 -15.27 -32.07 29.53
CA TRP A 495 -15.24 -30.85 28.73
C TRP A 495 -14.30 -30.93 27.53
N THR A 496 -13.30 -31.83 27.52
CA THR A 496 -12.41 -31.99 26.36
C THR A 496 -13.15 -32.54 25.14
N SER A 497 -14.29 -33.20 25.38
CA SER A 497 -15.19 -33.73 24.35
C SER A 497 -16.35 -32.78 24.01
N TRP A 498 -16.39 -31.57 24.57
CA TRP A 498 -17.41 -30.59 24.20
C TRP A 498 -17.15 -29.99 22.81
N PRO A 499 -18.19 -29.73 22.01
CA PRO A 499 -18.04 -29.14 20.68
C PRO A 499 -17.54 -27.70 20.76
N TRP A 500 -16.79 -27.29 19.73
CA TRP A 500 -16.28 -25.95 19.54
C TRP A 500 -17.27 -25.05 18.80
N HIS A 501 -17.32 -23.78 19.18
CA HIS A 501 -18.07 -22.72 18.52
C HIS A 501 -17.09 -21.60 18.12
N PRO A 502 -16.67 -21.57 16.84
CA PRO A 502 -15.90 -20.47 16.27
C PRO A 502 -16.79 -19.25 16.03
N MET A 503 -16.38 -18.09 16.51
CA MET A 503 -17.09 -16.83 16.33
C MET A 503 -16.12 -15.68 16.01
N TRP A 504 -16.54 -14.81 15.10
CA TRP A 504 -15.87 -13.53 14.83
C TRP A 504 -16.66 -12.38 15.43
N MET A 505 -16.00 -11.43 16.10
CA MET A 505 -16.60 -10.18 16.59
C MET A 505 -15.80 -8.97 16.15
N GLN A 506 -16.48 -7.97 15.60
CA GLN A 506 -15.93 -6.64 15.37
C GLN A 506 -17.02 -5.60 15.60
N SER A 507 -16.66 -4.45 16.16
CA SER A 507 -17.59 -3.33 16.36
C SER A 507 -17.74 -2.46 15.10
N HIS A 508 -17.02 -2.83 14.03
CA HIS A 508 -16.93 -2.09 12.77
C HIS A 508 -17.70 -2.78 11.64
N SER A 509 -17.98 -2.03 10.57
CA SER A 509 -18.73 -2.53 9.42
C SER A 509 -18.04 -3.72 8.75
N ALA A 510 -18.79 -4.78 8.45
CA ALA A 510 -18.30 -5.91 7.66
C ALA A 510 -17.98 -5.50 6.21
N THR A 511 -18.59 -4.41 5.73
CA THR A 511 -18.39 -3.90 4.36
C THR A 511 -17.04 -3.21 4.19
N TRP A 512 -16.50 -2.65 5.28
CA TRP A 512 -15.15 -2.11 5.33
C TRP A 512 -14.14 -3.22 4.99
N ASP A 513 -13.19 -2.91 4.11
CA ASP A 513 -12.15 -3.81 3.60
C ASP A 513 -12.64 -5.23 3.22
N TYR A 514 -13.90 -5.37 2.79
CA TYR A 514 -14.51 -6.65 2.39
C TYR A 514 -14.41 -7.77 3.44
N HIS A 515 -14.42 -7.45 4.74
CA HIS A 515 -14.44 -8.46 5.81
C HIS A 515 -15.59 -9.48 5.65
N TRP A 516 -16.74 -9.04 5.14
CA TRP A 516 -17.90 -9.90 4.82
C TRP A 516 -17.58 -11.02 3.81
N LYS A 517 -16.58 -10.84 2.95
CA LYS A 517 -16.09 -11.88 2.03
C LYS A 517 -15.05 -12.77 2.69
N LEU A 518 -14.18 -12.20 3.52
CA LEU A 518 -13.08 -12.93 4.12
C LEU A 518 -13.54 -13.87 5.24
N ASN A 519 -14.36 -13.39 6.18
CA ASN A 519 -14.73 -14.15 7.39
C ASN A 519 -15.35 -15.53 7.08
N PRO A 520 -16.29 -15.66 6.11
CA PRO A 520 -16.80 -16.98 5.72
C PRO A 520 -15.73 -17.90 5.13
N VAL A 521 -14.77 -17.34 4.37
CA VAL A 521 -13.65 -18.09 3.77
C VAL A 521 -12.64 -18.54 4.83
N LEU A 522 -12.50 -17.81 5.93
CA LEU A 522 -11.71 -18.23 7.09
C LEU A 522 -12.41 -19.36 7.90
N GLY A 523 -13.68 -19.64 7.61
CA GLY A 523 -14.47 -20.68 8.25
C GLY A 523 -15.35 -20.21 9.42
N PHE A 524 -15.48 -18.90 9.64
CA PHE A 524 -16.41 -18.37 10.63
C PHE A 524 -17.85 -18.44 10.09
N LYS A 525 -18.67 -19.25 10.76
CA LYS A 525 -20.12 -19.39 10.46
C LYS A 525 -20.95 -18.36 11.22
N ASP A 526 -20.42 -17.88 12.35
CA ASP A 526 -21.05 -16.89 13.22
C ASP A 526 -20.16 -15.63 13.28
N VAL A 527 -20.73 -14.50 12.85
CA VAL A 527 -19.99 -13.25 12.63
C VAL A 527 -20.83 -12.10 13.14
N MET A 528 -20.33 -11.40 14.16
CA MET A 528 -20.89 -10.17 14.69
C MET A 528 -20.10 -8.96 14.18
N THR A 529 -20.83 -7.99 13.67
CA THR A 529 -20.32 -6.76 13.01
C THR A 529 -21.23 -5.58 13.38
N LYS A 530 -20.85 -4.35 13.01
CA LYS A 530 -21.71 -3.16 13.21
C LYS A 530 -23.14 -3.39 12.69
N GLU A 531 -23.28 -3.94 11.49
CA GLU A 531 -24.59 -4.19 10.87
C GLU A 531 -25.46 -5.14 11.70
N THR A 532 -24.83 -6.04 12.46
CA THR A 532 -25.56 -6.95 13.35
C THR A 532 -25.97 -6.23 14.64
N ILE A 533 -25.05 -5.45 15.21
CA ILE A 533 -25.28 -4.67 16.44
C ILE A 533 -26.39 -3.64 16.26
N ASP A 534 -26.48 -3.00 15.08
CA ASP A 534 -27.45 -1.95 14.76
C ASP A 534 -28.89 -2.46 14.56
N ARG A 535 -29.10 -3.78 14.53
CA ARG A 535 -30.45 -4.29 14.33
C ARG A 535 -31.33 -3.99 15.55
N THR A 536 -32.57 -3.61 15.29
CA THR A 536 -33.53 -3.20 16.32
C THR A 536 -33.92 -4.31 17.31
N ASP A 537 -33.62 -5.57 17.00
CA ASP A 537 -33.83 -6.73 17.87
C ASP A 537 -32.65 -7.02 18.82
N MET A 538 -31.54 -6.30 18.70
CA MET A 538 -30.37 -6.49 19.57
C MET A 538 -30.54 -5.81 20.93
N LYS A 539 -29.93 -6.43 21.94
CA LYS A 539 -30.06 -6.05 23.36
C LYS A 539 -29.22 -4.84 23.75
N TYR A 540 -28.08 -4.65 23.10
CA TYR A 540 -27.08 -3.63 23.46
C TYR A 540 -26.79 -2.74 22.26
N ILE A 541 -27.79 -1.95 21.86
CA ILE A 541 -27.64 -0.92 20.82
C ILE A 541 -27.04 0.32 21.51
N PRO A 542 -25.84 0.77 21.11
CA PRO A 542 -25.23 1.96 21.71
C PRO A 542 -25.92 3.25 21.23
N GLU A 543 -25.86 4.31 22.04
CA GLU A 543 -26.20 5.67 21.59
C GLU A 543 -24.99 6.23 20.81
N GLU A 544 -25.18 6.65 19.57
CA GLU A 544 -24.09 7.04 18.68
C GLU A 544 -23.92 8.56 18.56
N THR A 545 -22.66 9.00 18.46
CA THR A 545 -22.25 10.29 17.92
C THR A 545 -22.17 10.23 16.38
N GLU A 546 -22.21 11.39 15.70
CA GLU A 546 -22.07 11.45 14.23
C GLU A 546 -20.76 10.82 13.72
N GLU A 547 -19.66 10.87 14.50
CA GLU A 547 -18.38 10.24 14.11
C GLU A 547 -18.43 8.71 14.22
N GLU A 548 -19.14 8.15 15.20
CA GLU A 548 -19.31 6.69 15.38
C GLU A 548 -20.23 6.08 14.31
N GLU A 549 -21.24 6.82 13.88
CA GLU A 549 -22.07 6.42 12.75
C GLU A 549 -21.24 6.28 11.46
N HIS A 550 -20.24 7.15 11.27
CA HIS A 550 -19.37 7.12 10.09
C HIS A 550 -18.26 6.07 10.18
N HIS A 551 -17.66 5.88 11.34
CA HIS A 551 -16.45 5.07 11.50
C HIS A 551 -16.70 3.67 12.06
N GLY A 552 -17.72 3.46 12.89
CA GLY A 552 -18.02 2.20 13.57
C GLY A 552 -18.23 2.38 15.07
N HIS A 553 -18.72 1.33 15.74
CA HIS A 553 -18.96 1.37 17.19
C HIS A 553 -17.67 1.29 17.98
N GLU A 554 -17.67 1.86 19.18
CA GLU A 554 -16.64 1.59 20.19
C GLU A 554 -16.42 0.10 20.40
N ASP A 555 -15.15 -0.36 20.41
CA ASP A 555 -14.82 -1.77 20.70
C ASP A 555 -15.40 -2.22 22.07
N LYS A 556 -15.50 -1.29 23.03
CA LYS A 556 -16.01 -1.54 24.37
C LYS A 556 -17.47 -2.02 24.41
N VAL A 557 -18.27 -1.82 23.36
CA VAL A 557 -19.63 -2.38 23.29
C VAL A 557 -19.61 -3.91 23.28
N LEU A 558 -18.54 -4.52 22.75
CA LEU A 558 -18.44 -5.97 22.59
C LEU A 558 -18.36 -6.71 23.92
N LYS A 559 -18.01 -6.07 25.05
CA LYS A 559 -17.97 -6.77 26.36
C LYS A 559 -19.32 -7.38 26.73
N TYR A 560 -20.42 -6.71 26.39
CA TYR A 560 -21.75 -7.20 26.72
C TYR A 560 -22.06 -8.47 25.94
N TYR A 561 -21.72 -8.49 24.65
CA TYR A 561 -21.88 -9.66 23.79
C TYR A 561 -20.91 -10.79 24.14
N MET A 562 -19.67 -10.49 24.51
CA MET A 562 -18.71 -11.48 25.00
C MET A 562 -19.19 -12.14 26.30
N ARG A 563 -19.78 -11.36 27.22
CA ARG A 563 -20.37 -11.89 28.46
C ARG A 563 -21.53 -12.83 28.18
N ASP A 564 -22.45 -12.44 27.31
CA ASP A 564 -23.60 -13.27 26.92
C ASP A 564 -23.12 -14.56 26.21
N LEU A 565 -22.16 -14.45 25.27
CA LEU A 565 -21.56 -15.59 24.58
C LEU A 565 -20.90 -16.60 25.54
N LEU A 566 -20.15 -16.12 26.53
CA LEU A 566 -19.53 -16.98 27.54
C LEU A 566 -20.56 -17.68 28.43
N ALA A 567 -21.64 -16.99 28.78
CA ALA A 567 -22.76 -17.57 29.53
C ALA A 567 -23.46 -18.67 28.71
N GLU A 568 -23.71 -18.41 27.43
CA GLU A 568 -24.29 -19.38 26.49
C GLU A 568 -23.39 -20.60 26.31
N ALA A 569 -22.07 -20.40 26.13
CA ALA A 569 -21.14 -21.51 25.99
C ALA A 569 -21.13 -22.43 27.21
N LYS A 570 -21.20 -21.84 28.42
CA LYS A 570 -21.33 -22.59 29.66
C LYS A 570 -22.65 -23.37 29.73
N GLN A 571 -23.77 -22.74 29.34
CA GLN A 571 -25.08 -23.37 29.35
C GLN A 571 -25.17 -24.54 28.35
N ASN A 572 -24.62 -24.34 27.15
CA ASN A 572 -24.70 -25.29 26.05
C ASN A 572 -23.59 -26.34 26.07
N LYS A 573 -22.70 -26.30 27.08
CA LYS A 573 -21.51 -27.15 27.18
C LYS A 573 -20.70 -27.09 25.86
N THR A 574 -20.34 -25.89 25.42
CA THR A 574 -19.51 -25.65 24.23
C THR A 574 -18.20 -24.95 24.61
N ARG A 575 -17.21 -25.10 23.73
CA ARG A 575 -15.89 -24.46 23.80
C ARG A 575 -15.84 -23.32 22.81
N LEU A 576 -15.19 -22.22 23.14
CA LEU A 576 -15.20 -21.03 22.28
C LEU A 576 -13.85 -20.86 21.59
N PHE A 577 -13.90 -20.58 20.29
CA PHE A 577 -12.84 -19.85 19.60
C PHE A 577 -13.39 -18.49 19.18
N LEU A 578 -13.03 -17.44 19.91
CA LEU A 578 -13.45 -16.07 19.59
C LEU A 578 -12.28 -15.32 18.98
N ALA A 579 -12.46 -14.80 17.76
CA ALA A 579 -11.52 -13.89 17.11
C ALA A 579 -12.11 -12.49 17.02
N HIS A 580 -11.31 -11.47 17.34
CA HIS A 580 -11.73 -10.07 17.32
C HIS A 580 -10.62 -9.18 16.75
N LEU A 581 -11.00 -8.17 15.97
CA LEU A 581 -10.11 -7.12 15.48
C LEU A 581 -10.49 -5.80 16.16
N THR A 582 -9.54 -5.17 16.86
CA THR A 582 -9.73 -3.82 17.43
C THR A 582 -9.75 -2.78 16.32
N HIS A 583 -10.17 -1.55 16.60
CA HIS A 583 -10.23 -0.53 15.55
C HIS A 583 -9.73 0.85 15.94
N ASN A 584 -9.87 1.27 17.21
CA ASN A 584 -9.64 2.67 17.59
C ASN A 584 -8.21 3.17 17.28
N THR A 585 -7.25 2.27 17.10
CA THR A 585 -5.86 2.54 16.72
C THR A 585 -5.63 2.68 15.20
N HIS A 586 -6.64 2.44 14.37
CA HIS A 586 -6.65 2.78 12.94
C HIS A 586 -6.83 4.30 12.75
N ASN A 587 -6.20 4.88 11.73
CA ASN A 587 -6.37 6.28 11.35
C ASN A 587 -7.87 6.57 11.01
N PRO A 588 -8.54 7.59 11.61
CA PRO A 588 -8.01 8.80 12.25
C PRO A 588 -7.81 8.78 13.77
N TRP A 589 -7.67 7.59 14.38
CA TRP A 589 -7.46 7.41 15.83
C TRP A 589 -8.59 7.99 16.67
N PHE A 590 -9.82 7.71 16.25
CA PHE A 590 -11.00 8.13 16.98
C PHE A 590 -11.06 7.43 18.34
N THR A 591 -11.17 8.22 19.39
CA THR A 591 -11.42 7.76 20.76
C THR A 591 -12.52 8.60 21.40
N PRO A 592 -13.51 7.97 22.02
CA PRO A 592 -14.51 8.64 22.85
C PRO A 592 -13.90 9.34 24.07
N GLY A 593 -14.55 10.41 24.52
CA GLY A 593 -14.17 11.17 25.73
C GLY A 593 -13.12 12.26 25.50
N GLU A 594 -12.64 12.85 26.60
CA GLU A 594 -11.65 13.92 26.57
C GLU A 594 -10.26 13.36 26.20
N ARG A 595 -9.59 13.99 25.23
CA ARG A 595 -8.23 13.62 24.82
C ARG A 595 -7.20 14.34 25.68
N VAL A 596 -6.16 13.60 26.07
CA VAL A 596 -5.01 14.16 26.77
C VAL A 596 -4.02 14.73 25.75
N GLN A 597 -3.55 15.95 26.03
CA GLN A 597 -2.54 16.62 25.22
C GLN A 597 -1.13 16.28 25.71
N TYR A 598 -0.47 15.34 25.06
CA TYR A 598 0.90 14.93 25.36
C TYR A 598 1.95 15.79 24.63
N LEU A 599 1.70 16.12 23.36
CA LEU A 599 2.61 16.96 22.54
C LEU A 599 2.21 18.44 22.60
N SER A 600 3.18 19.35 22.67
CA SER A 600 2.90 20.80 22.59
C SER A 600 2.55 21.22 21.16
N ASP A 601 1.57 22.12 21.04
CA ASP A 601 1.03 22.64 19.78
C ASP A 601 0.59 21.55 18.79
N ALA A 602 0.02 20.45 19.32
CA ALA A 602 -0.53 19.38 18.48
C ALA A 602 -1.94 19.76 17.98
N THR A 603 -2.02 20.84 17.19
CA THR A 603 -3.27 21.34 16.60
C THR A 603 -3.51 20.83 15.18
N GLU A 604 -2.45 20.46 14.46
CA GLU A 604 -2.52 19.94 13.10
C GLU A 604 -1.31 19.05 12.75
N GLY A 605 -1.40 18.33 11.63
CA GLY A 605 -0.32 17.53 11.05
C GLY A 605 0.15 16.37 11.94
N ASP A 606 1.42 16.00 11.78
CA ASP A 606 2.03 14.85 12.46
C ASP A 606 1.94 14.91 13.99
N LYS A 607 2.07 16.11 14.57
CA LYS A 607 2.00 16.26 16.04
C LYS A 607 0.62 15.83 16.55
N LEU A 608 -0.45 16.33 15.91
CA LEU A 608 -1.81 15.97 16.26
C LEU A 608 -2.05 14.46 16.07
N ASN A 609 -1.59 13.91 14.95
CA ASN A 609 -1.73 12.49 14.65
C ASN A 609 -1.03 11.62 15.71
N VAL A 610 0.21 11.95 16.07
CA VAL A 610 0.94 11.23 17.15
C VAL A 610 0.21 11.35 18.47
N ASN A 611 -0.32 12.53 18.82
CA ASN A 611 -1.08 12.73 20.04
C ASN A 611 -2.34 11.86 20.09
N ASN A 612 -3.10 11.83 18.99
CA ASN A 612 -4.31 11.00 18.88
C ASN A 612 -3.97 9.52 18.96
N TYR A 613 -2.88 9.07 18.31
CA TYR A 613 -2.41 7.70 18.41
C TYR A 613 -2.09 7.27 19.85
N ILE A 614 -1.44 8.13 20.64
CA ILE A 614 -1.17 7.86 22.07
C ILE A 614 -2.47 7.67 22.85
N ASN A 615 -3.49 8.51 22.60
CA ASN A 615 -4.79 8.39 23.24
C ASN A 615 -5.51 7.09 22.83
N ALA A 616 -5.44 6.72 21.54
CA ALA A 616 -5.98 5.46 21.03
C ALA A 616 -5.32 4.23 21.67
N LEU A 617 -4.01 4.25 21.90
CA LEU A 617 -3.32 3.18 22.62
C LEU A 617 -3.83 3.03 24.06
N ALA A 618 -4.02 4.14 24.79
CA ALA A 618 -4.58 4.11 26.14
C ALA A 618 -6.01 3.55 26.16
N TYR A 619 -6.84 3.96 25.21
CA TYR A 619 -8.21 3.45 25.08
C TYR A 619 -8.24 1.95 24.74
N GLN A 620 -7.38 1.50 23.81
CA GLN A 620 -7.24 0.08 23.48
C GLN A 620 -6.77 -0.75 24.70
N ASP A 621 -5.86 -0.22 25.52
CA ASP A 621 -5.39 -0.96 26.71
C ASP A 621 -6.50 -1.12 27.75
N GLN A 622 -7.34 -0.09 27.91
CA GLN A 622 -8.54 -0.18 28.75
C GLN A 622 -9.53 -1.24 28.22
N TRP A 623 -9.72 -1.33 26.91
CA TRP A 623 -10.55 -2.37 26.30
C TRP A 623 -10.03 -3.78 26.64
N VAL A 624 -8.71 -3.99 26.56
CA VAL A 624 -8.11 -5.26 27.00
C VAL A 624 -8.37 -5.53 28.49
N GLY A 625 -8.34 -4.50 29.34
CA GLY A 625 -8.74 -4.60 30.74
C GLY A 625 -10.20 -5.05 30.93
N ASP A 626 -11.13 -4.46 30.18
CA ASP A 626 -12.55 -4.86 30.17
C ASP A 626 -12.74 -6.33 29.78
N VAL A 627 -12.00 -6.81 28.76
CA VAL A 627 -12.03 -8.22 28.33
C VAL A 627 -11.55 -9.16 29.46
N LEU A 628 -10.47 -8.80 30.15
CA LEU A 628 -9.96 -9.59 31.27
C LEU A 628 -10.95 -9.63 32.44
N GLU A 629 -11.66 -8.54 32.71
CA GLU A 629 -12.72 -8.51 33.73
C GLU A 629 -13.90 -9.40 33.32
N VAL A 630 -14.30 -9.41 32.05
CA VAL A 630 -15.32 -10.35 31.53
C VAL A 630 -14.94 -11.81 31.79
N PHE A 631 -13.67 -12.20 31.57
CA PHE A 631 -13.22 -13.56 31.85
C PHE A 631 -13.29 -13.92 33.33
N LYS A 632 -12.96 -12.95 34.19
CA LYS A 632 -13.01 -13.10 35.65
C LYS A 632 -14.45 -13.19 36.15
N GLU A 633 -15.34 -12.32 35.68
CA GLU A 633 -16.78 -12.34 35.99
C GLU A 633 -17.43 -13.66 35.56
N ALA A 634 -17.09 -14.17 34.37
CA ALA A 634 -17.58 -15.45 33.87
C ALA A 634 -16.94 -16.67 34.55
N GLY A 635 -15.84 -16.48 35.29
CA GLY A 635 -15.10 -17.56 35.96
C GLY A 635 -14.33 -18.48 35.00
N VAL A 636 -13.94 -17.98 33.83
CA VAL A 636 -13.26 -18.76 32.76
C VAL A 636 -11.78 -18.39 32.58
N ALA A 637 -11.28 -17.40 33.33
CA ALA A 637 -9.91 -16.89 33.18
C ALA A 637 -8.84 -18.00 33.30
N ASP A 638 -9.03 -18.94 34.23
CA ASP A 638 -8.11 -20.08 34.45
C ASP A 638 -8.24 -21.20 33.40
N GLU A 639 -9.16 -21.07 32.44
CA GLU A 639 -9.42 -22.06 31.39
C GLU A 639 -9.36 -21.47 29.96
N THR A 640 -8.88 -20.23 29.84
CA THR A 640 -8.84 -19.48 28.58
C THR A 640 -7.41 -19.22 28.15
N LEU A 641 -7.05 -19.67 26.95
CA LEU A 641 -5.84 -19.21 26.27
C LEU A 641 -6.16 -17.88 25.59
N PHE A 642 -5.58 -16.79 26.09
CA PHE A 642 -5.80 -15.45 25.56
C PHE A 642 -4.61 -15.00 24.73
N ILE A 643 -4.82 -14.81 23.43
CA ILE A 643 -3.77 -14.50 22.46
C ILE A 643 -4.00 -13.09 21.96
N MET A 644 -2.93 -12.29 21.92
CA MET A 644 -3.00 -11.01 21.21
C MET A 644 -1.79 -10.84 20.31
N VAL A 645 -2.04 -10.26 19.15
CA VAL A 645 -1.02 -9.98 18.15
C VAL A 645 -1.38 -8.74 17.36
N GLY A 646 -0.41 -7.88 17.03
CA GLY A 646 -0.67 -6.78 16.10
C GLY A 646 -0.94 -7.29 14.68
N ASP A 647 -1.79 -6.58 13.92
CA ASP A 647 -2.01 -6.86 12.51
C ASP A 647 -0.84 -6.34 11.66
N HIS A 648 -0.47 -5.09 11.91
CA HIS A 648 0.71 -4.39 11.44
C HIS A 648 1.00 -3.23 12.40
N GLY A 649 2.11 -2.55 12.20
CA GLY A 649 2.39 -1.29 12.90
C GLY A 649 2.26 -0.11 11.96
N LEU A 650 2.89 1.00 12.34
CA LEU A 650 2.94 2.21 11.52
C LEU A 650 4.21 3.01 11.84
N SER A 651 4.65 3.85 10.92
CA SER A 651 5.85 4.67 11.07
C SER A 651 5.58 6.12 11.47
N LEU A 652 4.33 6.49 11.78
CA LEU A 652 3.89 7.86 12.11
C LEU A 652 4.86 8.59 13.06
N PRO A 653 5.25 8.05 14.23
CA PRO A 653 6.23 8.72 15.08
C PRO A 653 7.56 8.99 14.37
N ASN A 654 8.03 8.06 13.54
CA ASN A 654 9.36 8.02 12.93
C ASN A 654 9.50 8.96 11.72
N ASN A 655 8.57 8.87 10.76
CA ASN A 655 8.65 9.57 9.47
C ASN A 655 7.31 10.15 8.97
N GLY A 656 6.27 10.19 9.81
CA GLY A 656 4.95 10.73 9.45
C GLY A 656 4.05 9.76 8.67
N GLY A 657 4.49 8.51 8.42
CA GLY A 657 3.69 7.52 7.69
C GLY A 657 2.41 7.12 8.43
N LEU A 658 1.25 7.42 7.82
CA LEU A 658 -0.08 7.19 8.40
C LEU A 658 -0.60 5.76 8.22
N THR A 659 -0.03 5.00 7.27
CA THR A 659 -0.42 3.62 6.96
C THR A 659 0.82 2.79 6.71
N ALA A 660 0.72 1.47 6.85
CA ALA A 660 1.79 0.54 6.49
C ALA A 660 1.90 0.30 4.96
N ASN A 661 1.10 1.02 4.16
CA ASN A 661 1.14 0.89 2.70
C ASN A 661 2.38 1.59 2.14
N HIS A 662 3.16 0.86 1.33
CA HIS A 662 4.42 1.32 0.73
C HIS A 662 5.46 1.84 1.75
N ASP A 663 5.26 1.57 3.04
CA ASP A 663 6.18 1.99 4.08
C ASP A 663 7.10 0.84 4.47
N SER A 664 8.37 0.96 4.06
CA SER A 664 9.40 -0.03 4.34
C SER A 664 9.93 0.06 5.77
N HIS A 665 9.52 1.03 6.58
CA HIS A 665 10.06 1.21 7.93
C HIS A 665 9.74 0.01 8.84
N VAL A 666 10.71 -0.42 9.65
CA VAL A 666 10.62 -1.68 10.44
C VAL A 666 9.43 -1.72 11.40
N THR A 667 9.01 -0.56 11.88
CA THR A 667 7.92 -0.40 12.84
C THR A 667 6.56 -0.72 12.25
N SER A 668 6.44 -0.76 10.92
CA SER A 668 5.22 -1.19 10.22
C SER A 668 5.06 -2.71 10.19
N PHE A 669 6.09 -3.45 10.60
CA PHE A 669 6.15 -4.91 10.57
C PHE A 669 6.29 -5.52 11.98
N HIS A 670 7.01 -4.83 12.86
CA HIS A 670 7.31 -5.30 14.22
C HIS A 670 6.11 -5.05 15.14
N VAL A 671 5.44 -6.13 15.52
CA VAL A 671 4.14 -6.12 16.21
C VAL A 671 4.21 -6.90 17.52
N PRO A 672 3.47 -6.50 18.57
CA PRO A 672 3.38 -7.28 19.80
C PRO A 672 2.79 -8.67 19.51
N LEU A 673 3.23 -9.68 20.27
CA LEU A 673 2.64 -11.02 20.29
C LEU A 673 2.79 -11.65 21.66
N TYR A 674 1.71 -12.20 22.20
CA TYR A 674 1.76 -13.00 23.42
C TYR A 674 0.59 -13.98 23.56
N PHE A 675 0.86 -15.07 24.27
CA PHE A 675 -0.05 -16.16 24.64
C PHE A 675 -0.19 -16.17 26.16
N SER A 676 -1.30 -15.66 26.66
CA SER A 676 -1.55 -15.41 28.07
C SER A 676 -2.43 -16.48 28.69
N HIS A 677 -2.04 -16.98 29.85
CA HIS A 677 -2.82 -17.92 30.66
C HIS A 677 -2.36 -17.84 32.14
N PRO A 678 -3.28 -17.68 33.13
CA PRO A 678 -2.91 -17.47 34.54
C PRO A 678 -2.11 -18.58 35.23
N LYS A 679 -2.06 -19.77 34.62
CA LYS A 679 -1.40 -20.97 35.16
C LYS A 679 -0.06 -21.24 34.48
N LEU A 680 0.29 -20.44 33.48
CA LEU A 680 1.62 -20.45 32.89
C LEU A 680 2.52 -19.42 33.60
N PRO A 681 3.82 -19.72 33.78
CA PRO A 681 4.77 -18.70 34.21
C PRO A 681 4.93 -17.65 33.11
N GLN A 682 5.27 -16.43 33.49
CA GLN A 682 5.61 -15.37 32.53
C GLN A 682 6.97 -15.66 31.90
N ILE A 683 7.04 -15.73 30.57
CA ILE A 683 8.24 -16.01 29.80
C ILE A 683 8.34 -15.05 28.63
N GLU A 684 9.51 -14.49 28.42
CA GLU A 684 9.84 -13.72 27.22
C GLU A 684 10.62 -14.58 26.22
N LEU A 685 10.15 -14.60 24.96
CA LEU A 685 10.85 -15.12 23.80
C LEU A 685 11.53 -13.95 23.07
N THR A 686 12.86 -13.95 23.10
CA THR A 686 13.69 -12.95 22.42
C THR A 686 14.08 -13.36 21.00
N ASN A 687 13.88 -14.64 20.66
CA ASN A 687 14.14 -15.14 19.31
C ASN A 687 13.15 -14.52 18.30
N PRO A 688 13.60 -14.19 17.08
CA PRO A 688 12.72 -13.72 16.03
C PRO A 688 11.59 -14.71 15.73
N VAL A 689 10.35 -14.22 15.69
CA VAL A 689 9.16 -14.98 15.30
C VAL A 689 8.31 -14.20 14.29
N ILE A 690 7.41 -14.90 13.61
CA ILE A 690 6.45 -14.35 12.65
C ILE A 690 5.03 -14.86 12.95
N SER A 691 4.00 -14.09 12.63
CA SER A 691 2.61 -14.41 12.96
C SER A 691 2.09 -15.76 12.41
N THR A 692 2.69 -16.31 11.35
CA THR A 692 2.36 -17.67 10.84
C THR A 692 2.71 -18.79 11.81
N GLN A 693 3.50 -18.51 12.84
CA GLN A 693 3.83 -19.46 13.91
C GLN A 693 2.72 -19.55 14.98
N ILE A 694 1.72 -18.67 14.95
CA ILE A 694 0.69 -18.61 16.01
C ILE A 694 -0.16 -19.86 16.02
N LEU A 695 -0.75 -20.23 14.88
CA LEU A 695 -1.60 -21.41 14.79
C LEU A 695 -0.91 -22.73 15.17
N PRO A 696 0.27 -23.10 14.64
CA PRO A 696 0.95 -24.31 15.10
C PRO A 696 1.27 -24.28 16.60
N THR A 697 1.51 -23.09 17.18
CA THR A 697 1.69 -22.94 18.64
C THR A 697 0.39 -23.21 19.41
N ILE A 698 -0.76 -22.77 18.92
CA ILE A 698 -2.08 -23.09 19.51
C ILE A 698 -2.31 -24.59 19.50
N LEU A 699 -2.08 -25.25 18.37
CA LEU A 699 -2.28 -26.69 18.23
C LEU A 699 -1.36 -27.48 19.16
N ASP A 700 -0.07 -27.12 19.20
CA ASP A 700 0.90 -27.74 20.10
C ASP A 700 0.51 -27.53 21.57
N LEU A 701 0.06 -26.32 21.96
CA LEU A 701 -0.47 -26.06 23.32
C LEU A 701 -1.66 -26.96 23.66
N LEU A 702 -2.65 -27.10 22.76
CA LEU A 702 -3.83 -27.95 22.99
C LEU A 702 -3.43 -29.43 23.19
N ILE A 703 -2.45 -29.91 22.41
CA ILE A 703 -1.91 -31.26 22.51
C ILE A 703 -1.14 -31.45 23.84
N GLN A 704 -0.17 -30.57 24.13
CA GLN A 704 0.72 -30.75 25.28
C GLN A 704 0.00 -30.57 26.62
N THR A 705 -1.03 -29.70 26.68
CA THR A 705 -1.87 -29.53 27.87
C THR A 705 -2.96 -30.59 28.02
N LYS A 706 -3.08 -31.52 27.06
CA LYS A 706 -4.14 -32.55 27.02
C LYS A 706 -5.54 -31.93 27.08
N SER A 707 -5.71 -30.79 26.40
CA SER A 707 -6.97 -30.04 26.37
C SER A 707 -7.91 -30.51 25.25
N VAL A 708 -7.70 -31.72 24.72
CA VAL A 708 -8.47 -32.34 23.66
C VAL A 708 -8.63 -33.83 23.96
N ASN A 709 -9.73 -34.42 23.50
CA ASN A 709 -9.95 -35.86 23.64
C ASN A 709 -9.04 -36.67 22.70
N GLU A 710 -9.05 -38.01 22.84
CA GLU A 710 -8.16 -38.91 22.10
C GLU A 710 -8.32 -38.83 20.58
N GLN A 711 -9.56 -38.74 20.07
CA GLN A 711 -9.82 -38.65 18.63
C GLN A 711 -9.35 -37.31 18.07
N SER A 712 -9.61 -36.21 18.78
CA SER A 712 -9.14 -34.88 18.39
C SER A 712 -7.61 -34.78 18.46
N LEU A 713 -6.98 -35.45 19.44
CA LEU A 713 -5.53 -35.53 19.55
C LEU A 713 -4.89 -36.17 18.30
N ALA A 714 -5.47 -37.25 17.77
CA ALA A 714 -5.00 -37.88 16.54
C ALA A 714 -5.07 -36.90 15.34
N ILE A 715 -6.21 -36.24 15.15
CA ILE A 715 -6.41 -35.26 14.07
C ILE A 715 -5.42 -34.10 14.18
N LEU A 716 -5.25 -33.51 15.37
CA LEU A 716 -4.31 -32.42 15.57
C LEU A 716 -2.85 -32.86 15.42
N GLY A 717 -2.52 -34.09 15.81
CA GLY A 717 -1.19 -34.69 15.62
C GLY A 717 -0.82 -34.86 14.15
N ASP A 718 -1.80 -35.17 13.30
CA ASP A 718 -1.62 -35.26 11.84
C ASP A 718 -1.47 -33.87 11.19
N LEU A 719 -2.20 -32.87 11.68
CA LEU A 719 -2.23 -31.53 11.10
C LEU A 719 -1.05 -30.64 11.52
N LEU A 720 -0.59 -30.75 12.78
CA LEU A 720 0.47 -29.88 13.33
C LEU A 720 1.77 -29.91 12.48
N PRO A 721 2.26 -31.07 12.00
CA PRO A 721 3.44 -31.12 11.13
C PRO A 721 3.27 -30.49 9.75
N LEU A 722 2.05 -30.15 9.32
CA LEU A 722 1.77 -29.58 8.00
C LEU A 722 2.03 -28.07 7.91
N TYR A 723 2.27 -27.40 9.04
CA TYR A 723 2.45 -25.95 9.10
C TYR A 723 3.86 -25.52 8.74
N GLU A 724 3.96 -24.38 8.03
CA GLU A 724 5.24 -23.75 7.67
C GLU A 724 6.01 -23.25 8.90
N GLY A 725 5.30 -22.66 9.86
CA GLY A 725 5.89 -22.03 11.04
C GLY A 725 6.25 -23.00 12.18
N GLN A 726 7.37 -22.72 12.85
CA GLN A 726 7.80 -23.43 14.07
C GLN A 726 6.91 -23.11 15.29
N SER A 727 6.70 -24.09 16.17
CA SER A 727 5.97 -23.91 17.43
C SER A 727 6.78 -23.08 18.42
N MET A 728 6.17 -22.06 19.04
CA MET A 728 6.83 -21.17 20.01
C MET A 728 6.92 -21.76 21.43
N ILE A 729 6.27 -22.89 21.72
CA ILE A 729 6.44 -23.60 22.99
C ILE A 729 7.65 -24.54 23.02
N ARG A 730 8.46 -24.52 21.96
CA ARG A 730 9.69 -25.31 21.78
C ARG A 730 10.83 -24.38 21.39
N ALA A 731 12.07 -24.81 21.64
CA ALA A 731 13.23 -24.01 21.25
C ALA A 731 13.25 -23.81 19.70
N PRO A 732 13.29 -22.57 19.20
CA PRO A 732 13.29 -22.31 17.76
C PRO A 732 14.66 -22.64 17.15
N ILE A 733 14.64 -23.23 15.96
CA ILE A 733 15.80 -23.50 15.14
C ILE A 733 15.98 -22.31 14.19
N ARG A 734 17.02 -21.52 14.42
CA ARG A 734 17.30 -20.31 13.62
C ARG A 734 18.18 -20.60 12.40
N ASN A 735 19.00 -21.64 12.50
CA ASN A 735 19.88 -22.11 11.43
C ASN A 735 20.11 -23.61 11.60
N LYS A 736 20.07 -24.37 10.50
CA LYS A 736 20.35 -25.81 10.47
C LYS A 736 21.08 -26.17 9.18
N ASN A 737 22.25 -26.81 9.30
CA ASN A 737 23.05 -27.26 8.16
C ASN A 737 23.35 -26.15 7.14
N GLY A 738 23.59 -24.92 7.61
CA GLY A 738 23.85 -23.76 6.76
C GLY A 738 22.61 -23.10 6.16
N ARG A 739 21.41 -23.66 6.39
CA ARG A 739 20.14 -23.03 6.01
C ARG A 739 19.59 -22.21 7.16
N ARG A 740 19.10 -21.01 6.86
CA ARG A 740 18.49 -20.10 7.81
C ARG A 740 16.99 -20.34 7.85
N GLU A 741 16.38 -20.04 8.99
CA GLU A 741 14.94 -19.87 9.04
C GLU A 741 14.58 -18.50 8.46
N TRP A 742 13.86 -18.50 7.34
CA TRP A 742 13.45 -17.30 6.64
C TRP A 742 12.02 -16.90 7.01
N GLN A 743 11.76 -15.61 7.10
CA GLN A 743 10.45 -15.05 7.42
C GLN A 743 10.10 -13.99 6.39
N PHE A 744 8.88 -14.09 5.84
CA PHE A 744 8.42 -13.28 4.73
C PHE A 744 7.20 -12.47 5.15
N THR A 745 7.22 -11.18 4.85
CA THR A 745 6.07 -10.29 5.03
C THR A 745 5.65 -9.73 3.68
N THR A 746 4.40 -9.97 3.28
CA THR A 746 3.81 -9.31 2.11
C THR A 746 3.34 -7.91 2.50
N MET A 747 3.73 -6.87 1.76
CA MET A 747 3.23 -5.52 2.04
C MET A 747 2.12 -5.15 1.06
N ASN A 748 1.32 -4.12 1.43
CA ASN A 748 0.16 -3.64 0.66
C ASN A 748 -0.93 -4.74 0.54
N PRO A 749 -2.05 -4.52 -0.18
CA PRO A 749 -2.96 -5.61 -0.58
C PRO A 749 -2.31 -6.79 -1.34
N GLY A 750 -1.00 -6.72 -1.63
CA GLY A 750 -0.18 -7.77 -2.25
C GLY A 750 0.39 -7.37 -3.61
N GLY A 751 1.28 -8.20 -4.15
CA GLY A 751 1.79 -8.11 -5.53
C GLY A 751 2.79 -6.97 -5.82
N THR A 752 3.19 -6.19 -4.81
CA THR A 752 4.09 -5.04 -5.00
C THR A 752 5.38 -5.18 -4.21
N TRP A 753 5.34 -5.34 -2.89
CA TRP A 753 6.53 -5.42 -2.05
C TRP A 753 6.56 -6.66 -1.17
N ILE A 754 7.77 -7.16 -0.93
CA ILE A 754 8.07 -8.21 0.02
C ILE A 754 9.18 -7.76 0.96
N SER A 755 9.04 -8.09 2.23
CA SER A 755 10.10 -7.97 3.22
C SER A 755 10.59 -9.37 3.59
N VAL A 756 11.88 -9.60 3.49
CA VAL A 756 12.55 -10.86 3.82
C VAL A 756 13.53 -10.64 4.97
N ARG A 757 13.43 -11.49 5.99
CA ARG A 757 14.36 -11.53 7.13
C ARG A 757 14.73 -12.98 7.45
N SER A 758 15.81 -13.16 8.20
CA SER A 758 16.21 -14.47 8.72
C SER A 758 16.24 -14.46 10.24
N ALA A 759 15.87 -15.56 10.89
CA ALA A 759 15.80 -15.63 12.35
C ALA A 759 17.17 -15.58 13.05
N ASP A 760 18.28 -15.78 12.33
CA ASP A 760 19.64 -15.80 12.91
C ASP A 760 20.43 -14.50 12.74
N LYS A 761 19.89 -13.50 12.01
CA LYS A 761 20.53 -12.20 11.75
C LYS A 761 19.54 -11.04 11.90
N PRO A 762 20.01 -9.83 12.26
CA PRO A 762 19.14 -8.66 12.44
C PRO A 762 18.80 -7.96 11.12
N TYR A 763 19.31 -8.45 9.98
CA TYR A 763 19.15 -7.82 8.68
C TYR A 763 17.77 -8.09 8.09
N ARG A 764 17.34 -7.18 7.19
CA ARG A 764 16.07 -7.26 6.48
C ARG A 764 16.24 -6.65 5.09
N LEU A 765 15.79 -7.37 4.07
CA LEU A 765 15.73 -6.91 2.70
C LEU A 765 14.27 -6.57 2.39
N VAL A 766 14.02 -5.38 1.85
CA VAL A 766 12.69 -4.99 1.36
C VAL A 766 12.82 -4.74 -0.13
N GLU A 767 12.07 -5.50 -0.93
CA GLU A 767 12.19 -5.51 -2.39
C GLU A 767 10.81 -5.37 -3.02
N HIS A 768 10.76 -4.71 -4.18
CA HIS A 768 9.58 -4.61 -5.00
C HIS A 768 9.67 -5.59 -6.20
N PRO A 769 9.02 -6.77 -6.17
CA PRO A 769 9.05 -7.75 -7.26
C PRO A 769 8.81 -7.23 -8.69
N GLU A 770 7.98 -6.19 -8.88
CA GLU A 770 7.73 -5.60 -10.22
C GLU A 770 8.67 -4.45 -10.62
N GLN A 771 9.54 -3.96 -9.72
CA GLN A 771 10.52 -2.93 -10.05
C GLN A 771 11.88 -3.60 -10.19
N ASN A 772 12.61 -3.24 -11.24
CA ASN A 772 13.96 -3.74 -11.45
C ASN A 772 14.90 -3.03 -10.47
N VAL A 773 14.94 -3.46 -9.21
CA VAL A 773 15.92 -2.98 -8.24
C VAL A 773 17.27 -3.57 -8.64
N ASP A 774 18.28 -2.72 -8.79
CA ASP A 774 19.65 -3.18 -9.03
C ASP A 774 20.22 -3.81 -7.75
N ILE A 775 19.98 -5.12 -7.61
CA ILE A 775 20.41 -5.89 -6.43
C ILE A 775 21.95 -5.96 -6.36
N ASP A 776 22.65 -5.96 -7.50
CA ASP A 776 24.12 -5.90 -7.53
C ASP A 776 24.62 -4.60 -6.89
N ALA A 777 24.07 -3.46 -7.32
CA ALA A 777 24.40 -2.16 -6.74
C ALA A 777 24.05 -2.08 -5.25
N LEU A 778 22.94 -2.71 -4.82
CA LEU A 778 22.57 -2.80 -3.41
C LEU A 778 23.58 -3.64 -2.62
N ILE A 779 24.00 -4.80 -3.13
CA ILE A 779 25.00 -5.65 -2.48
C ILE A 779 26.33 -4.91 -2.38
N ASP A 780 26.77 -4.23 -3.44
CA ASP A 780 28.00 -3.43 -3.45
C ASP A 780 27.93 -2.27 -2.45
N ALA A 781 26.79 -1.58 -2.36
CA ALA A 781 26.58 -0.52 -1.37
C ALA A 781 26.62 -1.07 0.07
N VAL A 782 25.97 -2.21 0.32
CA VAL A 782 25.97 -2.89 1.62
C VAL A 782 27.38 -3.36 1.97
N GLN A 783 28.12 -3.91 1.00
CA GLN A 783 29.52 -4.32 1.14
C GLN A 783 30.41 -3.15 1.52
N ALA A 784 30.27 -2.01 0.83
CA ALA A 784 31.05 -0.80 1.07
C ALA A 784 30.75 -0.18 2.43
N GLN A 785 29.49 -0.18 2.87
CA GLN A 785 29.06 0.50 4.09
C GLN A 785 29.13 -0.37 5.35
N TYR A 786 28.78 -1.66 5.25
CA TYR A 786 28.60 -2.57 6.39
C TYR A 786 29.49 -3.81 6.34
N GLY A 787 30.25 -4.01 5.26
CA GLY A 787 31.21 -5.09 5.12
C GLY A 787 30.65 -6.39 4.51
N PRO A 788 31.47 -7.46 4.47
CA PRO A 788 31.19 -8.64 3.66
C PRO A 788 30.10 -9.56 4.20
N GLU A 789 29.87 -9.57 5.51
CA GLU A 789 28.87 -10.45 6.09
C GLU A 789 27.43 -9.99 5.78
N PRO A 790 27.05 -8.71 5.98
CA PRO A 790 25.77 -8.18 5.51
C PRO A 790 25.58 -8.33 4.00
N ALA A 791 26.62 -8.08 3.19
CA ALA A 791 26.53 -8.20 1.73
C ALA A 791 26.24 -9.64 1.29
N LYS A 792 26.91 -10.62 1.89
CA LYS A 792 26.64 -12.05 1.67
C LYS A 792 25.21 -12.42 2.07
N TRP A 793 24.73 -11.88 3.19
CA TRP A 793 23.36 -12.10 3.64
C TRP A 793 22.34 -11.50 2.67
N THR A 794 22.57 -10.28 2.17
CA THR A 794 21.69 -9.61 1.20
C THR A 794 21.58 -10.42 -0.08
N ASN A 795 22.70 -10.95 -0.57
CA ASN A 795 22.74 -11.85 -1.71
C ASN A 795 21.89 -13.11 -1.47
N GLU A 796 22.11 -13.81 -0.33
CA GLU A 796 21.32 -14.98 0.06
C GLU A 796 19.82 -14.67 0.16
N ALA A 797 19.47 -13.53 0.77
CA ALA A 797 18.09 -13.08 0.93
C ALA A 797 17.40 -12.79 -0.40
N ALA A 798 18.09 -12.21 -1.38
CA ALA A 798 17.55 -11.94 -2.71
C ALA A 798 17.22 -13.23 -3.48
N HIS A 799 18.10 -14.24 -3.45
CA HIS A 799 17.83 -15.54 -4.04
C HIS A 799 16.63 -16.25 -3.38
N VAL A 800 16.56 -16.19 -2.05
CA VAL A 800 15.46 -16.80 -1.28
C VAL A 800 14.14 -16.07 -1.54
N ALA A 801 14.15 -14.74 -1.61
CA ALA A 801 12.99 -13.92 -1.97
C ALA A 801 12.45 -14.31 -3.35
N HIS A 802 13.33 -14.37 -4.36
CA HIS A 802 12.98 -14.72 -5.73
C HIS A 802 12.38 -16.12 -5.83
N TRP A 803 12.97 -17.10 -5.14
CA TRP A 803 12.43 -18.46 -5.08
C TRP A 803 11.05 -18.47 -4.42
N TRP A 804 10.89 -17.81 -3.27
CA TRP A 804 9.63 -17.76 -2.53
C TRP A 804 8.52 -17.10 -3.34
N ILE A 805 8.82 -16.03 -4.08
CA ILE A 805 7.86 -15.37 -4.99
C ILE A 805 7.42 -16.33 -6.10
N LYS A 806 8.39 -16.98 -6.79
CA LYS A 806 8.10 -17.94 -7.86
C LYS A 806 7.25 -19.12 -7.34
N ASP A 807 7.59 -19.67 -6.17
CA ASP A 807 6.84 -20.76 -5.54
C ASP A 807 5.45 -20.31 -5.10
N THR A 808 5.32 -19.09 -4.57
CA THR A 808 4.04 -18.49 -4.18
C THR A 808 3.13 -18.27 -5.40
N PHE A 809 3.66 -17.82 -6.54
CA PHE A 809 2.87 -17.73 -7.77
C PHE A 809 2.28 -19.08 -8.18
N ARG A 810 3.06 -20.17 -8.06
CA ARG A 810 2.55 -21.53 -8.29
C ARG A 810 1.48 -21.91 -7.26
N ARG A 811 1.69 -21.62 -5.97
CA ARG A 811 0.73 -21.93 -4.88
C ARG A 811 -0.63 -21.31 -5.15
N TRP A 812 -0.66 -20.07 -5.64
CA TRP A 812 -1.89 -19.33 -5.92
C TRP A 812 -2.37 -19.44 -7.37
N LYS A 813 -1.78 -20.34 -8.17
CA LYS A 813 -2.04 -20.50 -9.62
C LYS A 813 -2.00 -19.18 -10.39
N TYR A 814 -1.19 -18.25 -9.90
CA TYR A 814 -1.08 -16.92 -10.45
C TYR A 814 -0.14 -16.93 -11.65
N ASP A 815 -0.68 -16.58 -12.81
CA ASP A 815 0.11 -16.30 -14.01
C ASP A 815 0.46 -14.81 -14.07
N PRO A 816 1.74 -14.44 -13.90
CA PRO A 816 2.15 -13.05 -14.06
C PRO A 816 1.84 -12.51 -15.47
N GLU A 817 1.88 -13.33 -16.52
CA GLU A 817 1.56 -12.86 -17.88
C GLU A 817 0.06 -12.59 -18.07
N ASN A 818 -0.81 -13.26 -17.30
CA ASN A 818 -2.26 -13.16 -17.36
C ASN A 818 -2.89 -12.97 -15.96
N PRO A 819 -2.67 -11.83 -15.30
CA PRO A 819 -3.05 -11.60 -13.90
C PRO A 819 -4.57 -11.58 -13.63
N GLY A 820 -5.40 -11.72 -14.67
CA GLY A 820 -6.86 -11.80 -14.57
C GLY A 820 -7.42 -13.23 -14.64
N SER A 821 -6.58 -14.24 -14.89
CA SER A 821 -6.96 -15.65 -14.80
C SER A 821 -6.39 -16.24 -13.51
N PRO A 822 -7.22 -16.77 -12.61
CA PRO A 822 -6.75 -17.67 -11.57
C PRO A 822 -6.29 -19.02 -12.14
#